data_AF-A0A521YUG7-F1
#
_entry.id   AF-A0A521YUG7-F1
#
_cell.length_a   1.000
_cell.length_b   1.000
_cell.length_c   1.000
_cell.angle_alpha   90.00
_cell.angle_beta   90.00
_cell.angle_gamma   90.00
#
_symmetry.space_group_name_H-M   'P 1'
#
loop_
_entity.id
_entity.type
_entity.pdbx_description
1 polymer ?
#
loop_
_entity_poly.entity_id
_entity_poly.type
_entity_poly.pdbx_seq_one_letter_code
_entity_poly.pdbx_strand_id
1 'polypeptide(L)'
;MADGDDVVLGRARSVVGRSLLRSRRNSGGPPPVGNDGANGGRERSGSVGDRPQGTGAVTPALQWQALAGARATLLQDIAALKNQRVQGATALEKALSMIDQGAATDPAKAIKLLRALQDKVDGLDPANGQRVLNPQGKDMSEVLEDSTLESKSELRNRYTTRWGAMKDRVQSYRDAIRDHAYGNPPVAPAVVQAITAFQAADQSLGTAVMKQDYETSMALLDDIDAAVLALETAAAGIASNHADFKDPANSDARKAAVRKKAADIQAGINGRRYKDLPAQALSDYDRDIQAAQLQLATAEANNNAQAVGAALDAMDAAMKAFRAAGAAHLTALAKGGKKSGDARSAAKKLLDSDPDLLRELAVLPQGRELLDKMVAGVGSSAGDDETKRFVKEAMKARFNIEILEGDLTTKALPRLYKLLASVPEEHAAENERVSRIKRDKHSTGASSYGRDPSGGMLTLNLGKTGRKEKKFQPMPDDTVPKELRIKDKEVSYFDHSTLHEIGHAVDDKLSYMSAKGSDAKFGGWREESVDSVADVACNQKGFYADFPALPRSFLKAFLLDILNGSTPGQPSGAVLNLVATGGAPPTAADWAADPGIKQASKDHAVFTRDGWDDDQVNVAVTDAQRLVAYRTGPERQAGRALVEAILRDRTAPAQAIADTAAGLLAAAPQWNLLAAHDAARWCDYIRLRGSADGLWEKGAGGITAAAVGGRIYHQAYGGVWVSYLLSARSKGVSQYQFRAPGEWFSEVYAAYQMGLMPENHPDAQAMSWIN
;
A
#
# COMPACT_ATOMS: atom_id res chain seq x y z
N MET A 1 -33.58 47.86 -17.09
CA MET A 1 -34.19 46.68 -17.73
C MET A 1 -33.08 45.90 -18.39
N ALA A 2 -33.11 44.57 -18.23
CA ALA A 2 -32.28 43.49 -18.80
C ALA A 2 -30.92 43.81 -19.44
N ASP A 3 -29.86 43.25 -18.86
CA ASP A 3 -28.93 42.22 -19.41
C ASP A 3 -27.89 41.98 -18.28
N GLY A 4 -27.42 40.78 -17.93
CA GLY A 4 -27.02 39.63 -18.72
C GLY A 4 -25.50 39.52 -18.56
N ASP A 5 -25.01 38.71 -17.62
CA ASP A 5 -23.57 38.39 -17.55
C ASP A 5 -23.32 36.97 -17.00
N ASP A 6 -22.59 36.23 -17.83
CA ASP A 6 -22.11 34.86 -17.69
C ASP A 6 -21.01 34.74 -16.62
N VAL A 7 -21.06 33.66 -15.83
CA VAL A 7 -19.90 33.20 -15.04
C VAL A 7 -19.52 31.79 -15.48
N VAL A 8 -18.38 31.73 -16.17
CA VAL A 8 -17.70 30.53 -16.67
C VAL A 8 -17.12 29.73 -15.49
N LEU A 9 -17.61 28.51 -15.28
CA LEU A 9 -17.02 27.54 -14.34
C LEU A 9 -15.96 26.69 -15.05
N GLY A 10 -14.69 27.00 -14.81
CA GLY A 10 -13.55 26.17 -15.21
C GLY A 10 -13.48 24.87 -14.39
N ARG A 11 -13.65 23.72 -15.06
CA ARG A 11 -13.42 22.39 -14.49
C ARG A 11 -11.91 22.08 -14.47
N ALA A 12 -11.30 22.06 -13.29
CA ALA A 12 -9.99 21.43 -13.09
C ALA A 12 -10.17 19.91 -12.94
N ARG A 13 -9.53 19.13 -13.83
CA ARG A 13 -9.40 17.67 -13.70
C ARG A 13 -8.25 17.36 -12.74
N SER A 14 -8.53 16.76 -11.59
CA SER A 14 -7.50 16.18 -10.72
C SER A 14 -7.07 14.81 -11.24
N VAL A 15 -5.80 14.68 -11.60
CA VAL A 15 -5.16 13.38 -11.89
C VAL A 15 -4.71 12.79 -10.55
N VAL A 16 -5.36 11.70 -10.12
CA VAL A 16 -4.95 10.93 -8.94
C VAL A 16 -4.05 9.79 -9.41
N GLY A 17 -2.75 9.93 -9.21
CA GLY A 17 -1.77 8.84 -9.34
C GLY A 17 -1.74 8.03 -8.03
N ARG A 18 -2.07 6.73 -8.10
CA ARG A 18 -1.93 5.79 -6.98
C ARG A 18 -0.51 5.23 -6.96
N SER A 19 0.18 5.35 -5.83
CA SER A 19 1.40 4.59 -5.52
C SER A 19 1.05 3.46 -4.54
N LEU A 20 1.38 2.22 -4.91
CA LEU A 20 1.22 1.01 -4.10
C LEU A 20 2.59 0.68 -3.47
N LEU A 21 2.72 0.85 -2.15
CA LEU A 21 3.88 0.38 -1.38
C LEU A 21 3.52 -0.97 -0.71
N ARG A 22 4.18 -2.05 -1.15
CA ARG A 22 4.21 -3.35 -0.46
C ARG A 22 5.49 -3.41 0.39
N SER A 23 5.39 -3.62 1.69
CA SER A 23 6.56 -3.89 2.54
C SER A 23 6.87 -5.40 2.58
N ARG A 24 8.15 -5.74 2.40
CA ARG A 24 8.68 -7.12 2.57
C ARG A 24 9.14 -7.35 4.00
N ARG A 25 8.82 -8.54 4.51
CA ARG A 25 9.28 -9.12 5.78
C ARG A 25 10.78 -9.33 5.78
N ASN A 26 11.42 -9.07 6.91
CA ASN A 26 12.78 -9.49 7.22
C ASN A 26 12.70 -10.48 8.39
N SER A 27 13.03 -11.74 8.17
CA SER A 27 13.09 -12.78 9.20
C SER A 27 14.45 -13.46 9.15
N GLY A 28 15.38 -12.99 9.99
CA GLY A 28 16.65 -13.63 10.27
C GLY A 28 16.77 -13.91 11.75
N GLY A 29 16.72 -15.18 12.14
CA GLY A 29 17.02 -15.68 13.48
C GLY A 29 17.80 -17.01 13.37
N PRO A 30 18.83 -17.24 14.20
CA PRO A 30 19.78 -18.35 14.06
C PRO A 30 19.25 -19.68 14.65
N PRO A 31 19.86 -20.84 14.33
CA PRO A 31 19.38 -22.15 14.78
C PRO A 31 19.87 -22.49 16.19
N PRO A 32 19.13 -23.31 16.97
CA PRO A 32 19.67 -23.87 18.19
C PRO A 32 20.35 -25.22 17.95
N VAL A 33 21.42 -25.39 18.73
CA VAL A 33 22.29 -26.54 18.92
C VAL A 33 21.52 -27.74 19.49
N GLY A 34 21.94 -28.94 19.11
CA GLY A 34 21.29 -30.20 19.44
C GLY A 34 21.39 -30.63 20.90
N ASN A 35 20.67 -31.71 21.22
CA ASN A 35 21.00 -32.58 22.33
C ASN A 35 20.52 -34.01 22.06
N ASP A 36 21.42 -34.96 22.31
CA ASP A 36 21.22 -36.41 22.27
C ASP A 36 20.32 -36.88 23.42
N GLY A 37 19.65 -38.03 23.25
CA GLY A 37 18.91 -38.65 24.35
C GLY A 37 18.04 -39.86 24.03
N ALA A 38 18.70 -40.99 23.76
CA ALA A 38 18.32 -42.40 23.94
C ALA A 38 16.89 -42.86 24.37
N ASN A 39 16.56 -44.01 23.77
CA ASN A 39 15.99 -45.25 24.38
C ASN A 39 14.49 -45.55 24.29
N GLY A 40 14.18 -46.80 23.88
CA GLY A 40 12.96 -47.52 24.26
C GLY A 40 12.26 -48.27 23.13
N GLY A 41 12.64 -49.52 22.88
CA GLY A 41 12.13 -50.35 21.79
C GLY A 41 10.72 -50.92 21.95
N ARG A 42 10.25 -51.57 20.88
CA ARG A 42 9.50 -52.84 20.96
C ARG A 42 9.43 -53.53 19.62
N GLU A 43 9.77 -54.81 19.67
CA GLU A 43 9.74 -55.82 18.62
C GLU A 43 8.34 -56.01 18.02
N ARG A 44 8.29 -56.29 16.73
CA ARG A 44 7.45 -57.37 16.18
C ARG A 44 8.00 -57.82 14.82
N SER A 45 8.40 -59.07 14.81
CA SER A 45 8.85 -59.89 13.69
C SER A 45 7.77 -60.07 12.62
N GLY A 46 8.17 -59.96 11.35
CA GLY A 46 7.39 -60.40 10.19
C GLY A 46 8.29 -60.54 8.97
N SER A 47 8.59 -61.79 8.60
CA SER A 47 9.45 -62.21 7.50
C SER A 47 8.89 -61.85 6.11
N VAL A 48 9.69 -61.19 5.25
CA VAL A 48 9.48 -61.20 3.79
C VAL A 48 10.84 -61.16 3.06
N GLY A 49 10.99 -62.14 2.15
CA GLY A 49 12.06 -62.45 1.19
C GLY A 49 13.10 -61.42 0.77
N ASP A 50 14.32 -61.94 0.62
CA ASP A 50 15.49 -61.34 -0.03
C ASP A 50 15.16 -60.69 -1.39
N ARG A 51 15.51 -59.41 -1.52
CA ARG A 51 15.77 -58.74 -2.81
C ARG A 51 17.22 -58.26 -2.84
N PRO A 52 17.93 -58.42 -3.96
CA PRO A 52 19.32 -57.99 -4.07
C PRO A 52 19.44 -56.46 -4.06
N GLN A 53 20.40 -55.96 -3.29
CA GLN A 53 20.76 -54.55 -3.17
C GLN A 53 21.52 -54.05 -4.41
N GLY A 54 21.16 -52.85 -4.87
CA GLY A 54 22.14 -51.83 -5.26
C GLY A 54 22.58 -51.71 -6.73
N THR A 55 21.70 -51.22 -7.62
CA THR A 55 22.16 -50.49 -8.83
C THR A 55 22.31 -49.01 -8.47
N GLY A 56 23.54 -48.52 -8.33
CA GLY A 56 23.79 -47.08 -8.11
C GLY A 56 23.20 -46.25 -9.26
N ALA A 57 22.39 -45.24 -8.94
CA ALA A 57 21.77 -44.38 -9.93
C ALA A 57 22.83 -43.55 -10.66
N VAL A 58 22.95 -43.73 -11.98
CA VAL A 58 23.88 -42.98 -12.82
C VAL A 58 23.41 -41.53 -12.91
N THR A 59 24.28 -40.58 -12.58
CA THR A 59 23.95 -39.14 -12.66
C THR A 59 23.78 -38.69 -14.11
N PRO A 60 22.97 -37.66 -14.40
CA PRO A 60 22.81 -37.13 -15.76
C PRO A 60 24.12 -36.73 -16.45
N ALA A 61 25.12 -36.26 -15.69
CA ALA A 61 26.44 -35.96 -16.23
C ALA A 61 27.17 -37.22 -16.74
N LEU A 62 27.10 -38.33 -16.00
CA LEU A 62 27.66 -39.62 -16.42
C LEU A 62 26.88 -40.21 -17.60
N GLN A 63 25.56 -40.03 -17.63
CA GLN A 63 24.72 -40.42 -18.77
C GLN A 63 25.09 -39.62 -20.03
N TRP A 64 25.32 -38.31 -19.91
CA TRP A 64 25.76 -37.46 -21.02
C TRP A 64 27.14 -37.87 -21.56
N GLN A 65 28.08 -38.20 -20.67
CA GLN A 65 29.38 -38.75 -21.05
C GLN A 65 29.24 -40.07 -21.79
N ALA A 66 28.36 -40.97 -21.31
CA ALA A 66 28.09 -42.25 -21.96
C ALA A 66 27.47 -42.11 -23.37
N LEU A 67 26.84 -40.97 -23.68
CA LEU A 67 26.28 -40.66 -25.01
C LEU A 67 27.31 -40.07 -25.99
N ALA A 68 28.60 -40.00 -25.66
CA ALA A 68 29.63 -39.50 -26.58
C ALA A 68 29.65 -40.26 -27.92
N GLY A 69 29.44 -41.58 -27.90
CA GLY A 69 29.34 -42.40 -29.12
C GLY A 69 28.13 -42.01 -29.98
N ALA A 70 26.94 -41.89 -29.38
CA ALA A 70 25.72 -41.51 -30.08
C ALA A 70 25.83 -40.10 -30.70
N ARG A 71 26.45 -39.16 -29.98
CA ARG A 71 26.72 -37.80 -30.51
C ARG A 71 27.66 -37.81 -31.71
N ALA A 72 28.72 -38.63 -31.66
CA ALA A 72 29.64 -38.77 -32.78
C ALA A 72 28.95 -39.37 -34.02
N THR A 73 28.09 -40.37 -33.82
CA THR A 73 27.25 -40.95 -34.89
C THR A 73 26.30 -39.90 -35.47
N LEU A 74 25.56 -39.17 -34.64
CA LEU A 74 24.65 -38.11 -35.10
C LEU A 74 25.37 -37.02 -35.90
N LEU A 75 26.59 -36.65 -35.49
CA LEU A 75 27.40 -35.69 -36.25
C LEU A 75 27.84 -36.24 -37.61
N GLN A 76 28.16 -37.53 -37.70
CA GLN A 76 28.47 -38.20 -38.97
C GLN A 76 27.25 -38.26 -39.89
N ASP A 77 26.06 -38.53 -39.34
CA ASP A 77 24.80 -38.56 -40.08
C ASP A 77 24.47 -37.17 -40.62
N ILE A 78 24.59 -36.12 -39.78
CA ILE A 78 24.43 -34.72 -40.21
C ILE A 78 25.46 -34.35 -41.29
N ALA A 79 26.70 -34.81 -41.19
CA ALA A 79 27.72 -34.59 -42.21
C ALA A 79 27.40 -35.32 -43.52
N ALA A 80 26.83 -36.53 -43.46
CA ALA A 80 26.35 -37.26 -44.63
C ALA A 80 25.19 -36.52 -45.31
N LEU A 81 24.22 -36.03 -44.54
CA LEU A 81 23.12 -35.17 -45.04
C LEU A 81 23.67 -33.90 -45.72
N LYS A 82 24.71 -33.28 -45.14
CA LYS A 82 25.38 -32.11 -45.70
C LYS A 82 26.08 -32.42 -47.03
N ASN A 83 26.77 -33.57 -47.12
CA ASN A 83 27.41 -34.03 -48.37
C ASN A 83 26.39 -34.35 -49.46
N GLN A 84 25.21 -34.83 -49.08
CA GLN A 84 24.06 -35.03 -49.98
C GLN A 84 23.28 -33.75 -50.29
N ARG A 85 23.72 -32.60 -49.75
CA ARG A 85 23.09 -31.27 -49.91
C ARG A 85 21.64 -31.22 -49.43
N VAL A 86 21.30 -31.98 -48.39
CA VAL A 86 19.99 -31.88 -47.74
C VAL A 86 19.85 -30.49 -47.11
N GLN A 87 18.81 -29.77 -47.50
CA GLN A 87 18.51 -28.44 -46.95
C GLN A 87 18.32 -28.56 -45.43
N GLY A 88 18.89 -27.64 -44.65
CA GLY A 88 18.80 -27.67 -43.17
C GLY A 88 19.91 -28.44 -42.46
N ALA A 89 20.78 -29.20 -43.15
CA ALA A 89 21.88 -29.95 -42.51
C ALA A 89 22.83 -29.04 -41.70
N THR A 90 23.17 -27.85 -42.20
CA THR A 90 23.99 -26.86 -41.47
C THR A 90 23.30 -26.36 -40.19
N ALA A 91 21.97 -26.29 -40.16
CA ALA A 91 21.23 -25.89 -38.97
C ALA A 91 21.21 -27.00 -37.91
N LEU A 92 21.11 -28.27 -38.34
CA LEU A 92 21.21 -29.44 -37.45
C LEU A 92 22.60 -29.52 -36.81
N GLU A 93 23.66 -29.25 -37.58
CA GLU A 93 25.04 -29.17 -37.08
C GLU A 93 25.18 -28.07 -36.00
N LYS A 94 24.60 -26.90 -36.25
CA LYS A 94 24.58 -25.79 -35.27
C LYS A 94 23.78 -26.16 -34.01
N ALA A 95 22.63 -26.84 -34.15
CA ALA A 95 21.82 -27.28 -33.04
C ALA A 95 22.57 -28.29 -32.15
N LEU A 96 23.25 -29.29 -32.75
CA LEU A 96 24.07 -30.24 -32.01
C LEU A 96 25.19 -29.52 -31.22
N SER A 97 25.85 -28.53 -31.83
CA SER A 97 26.88 -27.72 -31.17
C SER A 97 26.32 -26.93 -29.96
N MET A 98 25.12 -26.36 -30.06
CA MET A 98 24.48 -25.66 -28.95
C MET A 98 24.09 -26.60 -27.81
N ILE A 99 23.61 -27.80 -28.14
CA ILE A 99 23.30 -28.84 -27.13
C ILE A 99 24.58 -29.24 -26.38
N ASP A 100 25.71 -29.42 -27.09
CA ASP A 100 27.00 -29.73 -26.47
C ASP A 100 27.48 -28.63 -25.51
N GLN A 101 27.30 -27.36 -25.88
CA GLN A 101 27.66 -26.22 -25.01
C GLN A 101 26.74 -26.14 -23.77
N GLY A 102 25.43 -26.35 -23.93
CA GLY A 102 24.46 -26.32 -22.84
C GLY A 102 24.59 -27.48 -21.85
N ALA A 103 25.20 -28.59 -22.25
CA ALA A 103 25.39 -29.74 -21.36
C ALA A 103 26.32 -29.48 -20.17
N ALA A 104 27.16 -28.44 -20.22
CA ALA A 104 28.00 -28.03 -19.09
C ALA A 104 27.18 -27.46 -17.92
N THR A 105 26.01 -26.87 -18.20
CA THR A 105 25.12 -26.25 -17.20
C THR A 105 23.94 -27.14 -16.85
N ASP A 106 23.37 -27.87 -17.81
CA ASP A 106 22.25 -28.79 -17.59
C ASP A 106 22.35 -30.06 -18.47
N PRO A 107 23.05 -31.11 -17.98
CA PRO A 107 23.21 -32.36 -18.71
C PRO A 107 21.88 -33.09 -18.96
N ALA A 108 20.90 -32.97 -18.06
CA ALA A 108 19.62 -33.68 -18.20
C ALA A 108 18.79 -33.10 -19.36
N LYS A 109 18.76 -31.77 -19.48
CA LYS A 109 18.12 -31.08 -20.61
C LYS A 109 18.84 -31.36 -21.92
N ALA A 110 20.18 -31.37 -21.92
CA ALA A 110 20.97 -31.72 -23.10
C ALA A 110 20.67 -33.15 -23.62
N ILE A 111 20.53 -34.13 -22.72
CA ILE A 111 20.14 -35.50 -23.09
C ILE A 111 18.78 -35.53 -23.80
N LYS A 112 17.79 -34.78 -23.30
CA LYS A 112 16.44 -34.72 -23.90
C LYS A 112 16.48 -34.09 -25.29
N LEU A 113 17.20 -32.98 -25.45
CA LEU A 113 17.35 -32.28 -26.73
C LEU A 113 18.12 -33.12 -27.75
N LEU A 114 19.16 -33.84 -27.32
CA LEU A 114 19.92 -34.73 -28.18
C LEU A 114 19.03 -35.84 -28.78
N ARG A 115 18.14 -36.44 -27.98
CA ARG A 115 17.19 -37.45 -28.46
C ARG A 115 16.21 -36.87 -29.48
N ALA A 116 15.66 -35.69 -29.21
CA ALA A 116 14.76 -35.02 -30.16
C ALA A 116 15.47 -34.67 -31.49
N LEU A 117 16.75 -34.28 -31.42
CA LEU A 117 17.56 -34.03 -32.62
C LEU A 117 17.85 -35.33 -33.38
N GLN A 118 18.16 -36.42 -32.68
CA GLN A 118 18.35 -37.75 -33.27
C GLN A 118 17.09 -38.23 -34.00
N ASP A 119 15.92 -38.19 -33.35
CA ASP A 119 14.65 -38.60 -33.95
C ASP A 119 14.34 -37.82 -35.24
N LYS A 120 14.74 -36.54 -35.30
CA LYS A 120 14.57 -35.71 -36.49
C LYS A 120 15.56 -36.07 -37.60
N VAL A 121 16.81 -36.37 -37.27
CA VAL A 121 17.82 -36.84 -38.24
C VAL A 121 17.45 -38.21 -38.79
N ASP A 122 16.99 -39.13 -37.94
CA ASP A 122 16.51 -40.46 -38.34
C ASP A 122 15.29 -40.34 -39.27
N GLY A 123 14.43 -39.34 -39.05
CA GLY A 123 13.30 -39.01 -39.93
C GLY A 123 13.68 -38.40 -41.29
N LEU A 124 14.96 -38.12 -41.55
CA LEU A 124 15.48 -37.57 -42.81
C LEU A 124 16.18 -38.61 -43.69
N ASP A 125 15.97 -39.91 -43.42
CA ASP A 125 16.57 -41.05 -44.13
C ASP A 125 16.71 -40.85 -45.66
N PRO A 126 17.95 -40.85 -46.21
CA PRO A 126 18.21 -40.68 -47.63
C PRO A 126 17.57 -41.74 -48.54
N ALA A 127 17.25 -42.93 -48.01
CA ALA A 127 16.64 -44.01 -48.79
C ALA A 127 15.14 -43.77 -49.05
N ASN A 128 14.48 -42.96 -48.24
CA ASN A 128 13.09 -42.56 -48.42
C ASN A 128 13.03 -41.23 -49.18
N GLY A 129 13.17 -41.33 -50.50
CA GLY A 129 13.33 -40.23 -51.46
C GLY A 129 12.63 -38.90 -51.13
N GLN A 130 13.41 -37.82 -51.18
CA GLN A 130 13.01 -36.42 -51.32
C GLN A 130 11.72 -35.99 -50.60
N ARG A 131 11.73 -35.96 -49.26
CA ARG A 131 10.98 -34.90 -48.56
C ARG A 131 11.80 -33.62 -48.58
N VAL A 132 11.57 -32.81 -49.61
CA VAL A 132 12.02 -31.42 -49.67
C VAL A 132 11.42 -30.69 -48.47
N LEU A 133 12.25 -30.19 -47.55
CA LEU A 133 11.82 -29.24 -46.54
C LEU A 133 11.21 -28.04 -47.25
N ASN A 134 9.95 -27.75 -46.96
CA ASN A 134 9.22 -26.62 -47.55
C ASN A 134 10.00 -25.31 -47.27
N PRO A 135 10.33 -24.48 -48.28
CA PRO A 135 11.25 -23.34 -48.12
C PRO A 135 10.73 -22.18 -47.26
N GLN A 136 9.53 -22.25 -46.70
CA GLN A 136 8.91 -21.16 -45.94
C GLN A 136 9.05 -21.34 -44.42
N GLY A 137 10.28 -21.20 -43.92
CA GLY A 137 10.64 -20.47 -42.69
C GLY A 137 9.97 -20.76 -41.33
N LYS A 138 9.03 -21.70 -41.18
CA LYS A 138 8.32 -21.94 -39.89
C LYS A 138 8.80 -23.17 -39.11
N ASP A 139 9.13 -24.25 -39.80
CA ASP A 139 9.48 -25.52 -39.13
C ASP A 139 10.85 -25.45 -38.43
N MET A 140 11.83 -24.73 -39.03
CA MET A 140 13.13 -24.51 -38.39
C MET A 140 13.11 -23.45 -37.29
N SER A 141 12.22 -22.45 -37.38
CA SER A 141 12.06 -21.47 -36.31
C SER A 141 11.36 -22.09 -35.11
N GLU A 142 10.45 -23.05 -35.28
CA GLU A 142 9.87 -23.83 -34.18
C GLU A 142 10.92 -24.70 -33.50
N VAL A 143 11.80 -25.37 -34.26
CA VAL A 143 12.93 -26.12 -33.66
C VAL A 143 13.92 -25.19 -32.97
N LEU A 144 14.17 -23.99 -33.51
CA LEU A 144 15.05 -23.01 -32.86
C LEU A 144 14.38 -22.31 -31.66
N GLU A 145 13.08 -22.04 -31.69
CA GLU A 145 12.31 -21.47 -30.56
C GLU A 145 12.11 -22.50 -29.44
N ASP A 146 11.97 -23.80 -29.75
CA ASP A 146 11.98 -24.88 -28.75
C ASP A 146 13.39 -25.27 -28.28
N SER A 147 14.44 -24.99 -29.07
CA SER A 147 15.85 -25.26 -28.70
C SER A 147 16.56 -24.07 -28.05
N THR A 148 16.02 -22.85 -28.13
CA THR A 148 16.48 -21.75 -27.29
C THR A 148 16.15 -22.07 -25.84
N LEU A 149 17.15 -21.97 -24.98
CA LEU A 149 17.13 -22.47 -23.61
C LEU A 149 16.05 -21.84 -22.70
N GLU A 150 15.30 -20.84 -23.16
CA GLU A 150 14.23 -20.16 -22.43
C GLU A 150 13.27 -19.47 -23.41
N SER A 151 11.96 -19.64 -23.25
CA SER A 151 10.95 -18.99 -24.09
C SER A 151 10.88 -17.47 -23.82
N LYS A 152 10.41 -16.69 -24.81
CA LYS A 152 10.24 -15.23 -24.63
C LYS A 152 9.36 -14.85 -23.43
N SER A 153 8.37 -15.69 -23.09
CA SER A 153 7.53 -15.50 -21.90
C SER A 153 8.29 -15.75 -20.60
N GLU A 154 9.16 -16.76 -20.55
CA GLU A 154 10.01 -17.05 -19.39
C GLU A 154 11.04 -15.93 -19.16
N LEU A 155 11.73 -15.48 -20.20
CA LEU A 155 12.66 -14.33 -20.14
C LEU A 155 11.96 -13.06 -19.64
N ARG A 156 10.74 -12.79 -20.13
CA ARG A 156 9.92 -11.66 -19.68
C ARG A 156 9.53 -11.78 -18.20
N ASN A 157 9.13 -12.96 -17.76
CA ASN A 157 8.72 -13.19 -16.37
C ASN A 157 9.90 -13.00 -15.40
N ARG A 158 11.10 -13.47 -15.78
CA ARG A 158 12.34 -13.22 -15.03
C ARG A 158 12.70 -11.74 -14.98
N TYR A 159 12.67 -11.07 -16.13
CA TYR A 159 12.89 -9.62 -16.20
C TYR A 159 11.93 -8.84 -15.30
N THR A 160 10.63 -9.12 -15.40
CA THR A 160 9.60 -8.41 -14.61
C THR A 160 9.80 -8.61 -13.11
N THR A 161 10.15 -9.84 -12.71
CA THR A 161 10.46 -10.18 -11.32
C THR A 161 11.69 -9.43 -10.81
N ARG A 162 12.78 -9.41 -11.59
CA ARG A 162 14.04 -8.76 -11.19
C ARG A 162 13.92 -7.23 -11.19
N TRP A 163 13.34 -6.63 -12.22
CA TRP A 163 13.08 -5.20 -12.29
C TRP A 163 12.15 -4.73 -11.17
N GLY A 164 11.11 -5.51 -10.86
CA GLY A 164 10.20 -5.23 -9.75
C GLY A 164 10.91 -5.09 -8.39
N ALA A 165 12.04 -5.78 -8.19
CA ALA A 165 12.87 -5.68 -6.99
C ALA A 165 13.84 -4.47 -7.00
N MET A 166 14.21 -3.96 -8.18
CA MET A 166 15.24 -2.91 -8.34
C MET A 166 14.68 -1.51 -8.57
N LYS A 167 13.49 -1.39 -9.17
CA LYS A 167 12.94 -0.14 -9.70
C LYS A 167 12.91 1.03 -8.70
N ASP A 168 12.59 0.77 -7.44
CA ASP A 168 12.47 1.83 -6.42
C ASP A 168 13.85 2.35 -6.01
N ARG A 169 14.85 1.45 -5.93
CA ARG A 169 16.25 1.80 -5.68
C ARG A 169 16.79 2.64 -6.84
N VAL A 170 16.60 2.20 -8.09
CA VAL A 170 17.02 2.96 -9.29
C VAL A 170 16.36 4.35 -9.32
N GLN A 171 15.06 4.43 -9.01
CA GLN A 171 14.34 5.69 -8.99
C GLN A 171 14.93 6.67 -7.96
N SER A 172 15.28 6.20 -6.76
CA SER A 172 15.91 7.05 -5.73
C SER A 172 17.23 7.67 -6.19
N TYR A 173 18.05 6.95 -6.97
CA TYR A 173 19.30 7.47 -7.52
C TYR A 173 19.09 8.46 -8.66
N ARG A 174 18.07 8.25 -9.51
CA ARG A 174 17.67 9.25 -10.53
C ARG A 174 17.29 10.57 -9.87
N ASP A 175 16.48 10.49 -8.82
CA ASP A 175 16.05 11.66 -8.06
C ASP A 175 17.26 12.35 -7.41
N ALA A 176 18.16 11.60 -6.77
CA ALA A 176 19.38 12.15 -6.18
C ALA A 176 20.32 12.86 -7.19
N ILE A 177 20.46 12.32 -8.41
CA ILE A 177 21.28 12.94 -9.47
C ILE A 177 20.60 14.20 -10.01
N ARG A 178 19.29 14.14 -10.31
CA ARG A 178 18.50 15.29 -10.76
C ARG A 178 18.56 16.44 -9.76
N ASP A 179 18.52 16.10 -8.48
CA ASP A 179 18.44 17.08 -7.38
C ASP A 179 19.85 17.50 -6.89
N HIS A 180 20.90 17.21 -7.66
CA HIS A 180 22.29 17.59 -7.38
C HIS A 180 22.81 17.16 -5.99
N ALA A 181 22.33 16.03 -5.44
CA ALA A 181 22.68 15.57 -4.09
C ALA A 181 24.18 15.27 -3.89
N TYR A 182 24.95 15.21 -4.99
CA TYR A 182 26.39 14.96 -5.03
C TYR A 182 27.24 16.24 -5.25
N GLY A 183 26.62 17.42 -5.19
CA GLY A 183 27.25 18.72 -5.42
C GLY A 183 27.17 19.20 -6.87
N ASN A 184 27.31 20.52 -7.07
CA ASN A 184 27.37 21.13 -8.41
C ASN A 184 28.51 22.17 -8.51
N PRO A 185 29.59 21.89 -9.27
CA PRO A 185 29.91 20.59 -9.88
C PRO A 185 30.24 19.54 -8.80
N PRO A 186 30.09 18.23 -9.09
CA PRO A 186 30.47 17.19 -8.15
C PRO A 186 31.95 17.31 -7.80
N VAL A 187 32.26 17.33 -6.51
CA VAL A 187 33.59 17.76 -6.02
C VAL A 187 34.67 16.67 -6.19
N ALA A 188 34.25 15.41 -6.38
CA ALA A 188 35.15 14.25 -6.49
C ALA A 188 35.04 13.57 -7.87
N PRO A 189 36.15 13.38 -8.61
CA PRO A 189 36.16 12.70 -9.90
C PRO A 189 35.53 11.30 -9.91
N ALA A 190 35.68 10.54 -8.81
CA ALA A 190 35.08 9.21 -8.67
C ALA A 190 33.54 9.25 -8.66
N VAL A 191 32.95 10.31 -8.11
CA VAL A 191 31.49 10.50 -8.08
C VAL A 191 30.97 10.89 -9.48
N VAL A 192 31.71 11.73 -10.22
CA VAL A 192 31.40 12.05 -11.62
C VAL A 192 31.39 10.81 -12.49
N GLN A 193 32.41 9.95 -12.33
CA GLN A 193 32.52 8.69 -13.08
C GLN A 193 31.37 7.73 -12.75
N ALA A 194 30.99 7.60 -11.48
CA ALA A 194 29.88 6.75 -11.05
C ALA A 194 28.51 7.25 -11.55
N ILE A 195 28.25 8.56 -11.53
CA ILE A 195 27.03 9.16 -12.09
C ILE A 195 26.94 8.88 -13.59
N THR A 196 28.05 9.06 -14.32
CA THR A 196 28.11 8.82 -15.77
C THR A 196 27.81 7.36 -16.12
N ALA A 197 28.39 6.42 -15.37
CA ALA A 197 28.14 4.98 -15.56
C ALA A 197 26.67 4.61 -15.31
N PHE A 198 26.06 5.16 -14.25
CA PHE A 198 24.64 4.94 -13.94
C PHE A 198 23.72 5.47 -15.04
N GLN A 199 23.95 6.69 -15.54
CA GLN A 199 23.14 7.27 -16.61
C GLN A 199 23.22 6.47 -17.92
N ALA A 200 24.41 5.96 -18.27
CA ALA A 200 24.60 5.14 -19.47
C ALA A 200 23.89 3.78 -19.37
N ALA A 201 23.98 3.11 -18.22
CA ALA A 201 23.30 1.84 -17.97
C ALA A 201 21.77 2.00 -17.98
N ASP A 202 21.25 3.04 -17.33
CA ASP A 202 19.81 3.32 -17.26
C ASP A 202 19.20 3.63 -18.63
N GLN A 203 19.89 4.44 -19.45
CA GLN A 203 19.47 4.75 -20.81
C GLN A 203 19.45 3.51 -21.70
N SER A 204 20.45 2.63 -21.56
CA SER A 204 20.55 1.39 -22.32
C SER A 204 19.43 0.42 -21.94
N LEU A 205 19.12 0.30 -20.64
CA LEU A 205 18.02 -0.53 -20.16
C LEU A 205 16.67 -0.05 -20.71
N GLY A 206 16.39 1.26 -20.63
CA GLY A 206 15.16 1.83 -21.18
C GLY A 206 14.98 1.52 -22.67
N THR A 207 16.07 1.57 -23.43
CA THR A 207 16.07 1.26 -24.87
C THR A 207 15.79 -0.21 -25.17
N ALA A 208 16.39 -1.15 -24.42
CA ALA A 208 16.18 -2.58 -24.60
C ALA A 208 14.74 -3.00 -24.24
N VAL A 209 14.19 -2.46 -23.15
CA VAL A 209 12.83 -2.74 -22.70
C VAL A 209 11.80 -2.23 -23.71
N MET A 210 11.99 -1.05 -24.30
CA MET A 210 11.12 -0.54 -25.36
C MET A 210 11.12 -1.44 -26.61
N LYS A 211 12.23 -2.13 -26.89
CA LYS A 211 12.36 -3.08 -28.02
C LYS A 211 11.86 -4.48 -27.68
N GLN A 212 11.36 -4.72 -26.46
CA GLN A 212 10.99 -6.05 -25.94
C GLN A 212 12.15 -7.07 -26.03
N ASP A 213 13.39 -6.58 -25.98
CA ASP A 213 14.59 -7.42 -25.97
C ASP A 213 14.91 -7.79 -24.52
N TYR A 214 14.17 -8.77 -23.99
CA TYR A 214 14.27 -9.18 -22.58
C TYR A 214 15.60 -9.87 -22.26
N GLU A 215 16.28 -10.45 -23.26
CA GLU A 215 17.61 -11.02 -23.10
C GLU A 215 18.64 -9.91 -22.83
N THR A 216 18.67 -8.88 -23.69
CA THR A 216 19.50 -7.69 -23.48
C THR A 216 19.11 -6.94 -22.20
N SER A 217 17.80 -6.84 -21.92
CA SER A 217 17.32 -6.17 -20.70
C SER A 217 17.78 -6.87 -19.42
N MET A 218 17.88 -8.20 -19.42
CA MET A 218 18.37 -8.96 -18.28
C MET A 218 19.86 -8.74 -18.01
N ALA A 219 20.69 -8.68 -19.06
CA ALA A 219 22.10 -8.35 -18.95
C ALA A 219 22.32 -6.93 -18.41
N LEU A 220 21.51 -5.97 -18.89
CA LEU A 220 21.61 -4.56 -18.46
C LEU A 220 21.17 -4.32 -17.00
N LEU A 221 20.42 -5.24 -16.39
CA LEU A 221 20.13 -5.17 -14.95
C LEU A 221 21.38 -5.41 -14.10
N ASP A 222 22.31 -6.26 -14.56
CA ASP A 222 23.61 -6.44 -13.88
C ASP A 222 24.45 -5.16 -13.93
N ASP A 223 24.43 -4.45 -15.08
CA ASP A 223 25.13 -3.17 -15.25
C ASP A 223 24.56 -2.07 -14.35
N ILE A 224 23.23 -2.01 -14.18
CA ILE A 224 22.60 -1.08 -13.24
C ILE A 224 22.98 -1.41 -11.80
N ASP A 225 22.94 -2.68 -11.39
CA ASP A 225 23.35 -3.09 -10.03
C ASP A 225 24.80 -2.67 -9.76
N ALA A 226 25.71 -2.90 -10.71
CA ALA A 226 27.11 -2.49 -10.61
C ALA A 226 27.27 -0.96 -10.52
N ALA A 227 26.53 -0.19 -11.32
CA ALA A 227 26.59 1.27 -11.30
C ALA A 227 26.04 1.86 -9.99
N VAL A 228 24.98 1.27 -9.43
CA VAL A 228 24.44 1.68 -8.13
C VAL A 228 25.45 1.38 -7.01
N LEU A 229 26.09 0.21 -7.02
CA LEU A 229 27.13 -0.12 -6.04
C LEU A 229 28.34 0.83 -6.12
N ALA A 230 28.73 1.23 -7.33
CA ALA A 230 29.79 2.21 -7.53
C ALA A 230 29.42 3.60 -6.97
N LEU A 231 28.17 4.03 -7.15
CA LEU A 231 27.63 5.26 -6.56
C LEU A 231 27.64 5.21 -5.03
N GLU A 232 27.19 4.10 -4.43
CA GLU A 232 27.19 3.90 -2.98
C GLU A 232 28.61 3.97 -2.41
N THR A 233 29.55 3.31 -3.07
CA THR A 233 30.96 3.29 -2.67
C THR A 233 31.59 4.68 -2.76
N ALA A 234 31.33 5.41 -3.84
CA ALA A 234 31.84 6.76 -4.02
C ALA A 234 31.20 7.78 -3.06
N ALA A 235 29.94 7.58 -2.68
CA ALA A 235 29.18 8.47 -1.80
C ALA A 235 29.42 8.22 -0.30
N ALA A 236 29.98 7.07 0.08
CA ALA A 236 30.24 6.69 1.47
C ALA A 236 31.13 7.69 2.25
N GLY A 237 31.87 8.57 1.56
CA GLY A 237 32.66 9.65 2.18
C GLY A 237 31.95 11.01 2.29
N ILE A 238 30.77 11.19 1.68
CA ILE A 238 30.05 12.48 1.60
C ILE A 238 28.81 12.48 2.52
N ALA A 239 28.26 11.30 2.83
CA ALA A 239 26.92 11.16 3.40
C ALA A 239 26.79 11.43 4.92
N SER A 240 27.85 11.72 5.67
CA SER A 240 27.74 11.85 7.14
C SER A 240 27.34 13.22 7.67
N ASN A 241 27.30 14.30 6.87
CA ASN A 241 27.10 15.67 7.39
C ASN A 241 26.05 16.55 6.70
N HIS A 242 25.31 16.08 5.69
CA HIS A 242 24.57 16.99 4.80
C HIS A 242 23.18 16.53 4.37
N ALA A 243 22.32 16.14 5.31
CA ALA A 243 20.89 15.94 4.98
C ALA A 243 20.12 17.27 4.85
N ASP A 244 20.41 18.26 5.71
CA ASP A 244 19.55 19.46 5.85
C ASP A 244 20.01 20.70 5.06
N PHE A 245 21.17 20.65 4.38
CA PHE A 245 21.74 21.79 3.64
C PHE A 245 21.65 21.67 2.11
N LYS A 246 20.87 20.70 1.60
CA LYS A 246 20.77 20.38 0.17
C LYS A 246 20.02 21.43 -0.67
N ASP A 247 19.41 22.42 -0.03
CA ASP A 247 18.72 23.53 -0.70
C ASP A 247 19.17 24.87 -0.08
N PRO A 248 19.80 25.78 -0.85
CA PRO A 248 20.12 27.13 -0.39
C PRO A 248 18.91 27.85 0.23
N ALA A 249 17.70 27.62 -0.29
CA ALA A 249 16.46 28.20 0.27
C ALA A 249 16.12 27.64 1.67
N ASN A 250 16.39 26.36 1.92
CA ASN A 250 16.23 25.75 3.25
C ASN A 250 17.30 26.25 4.24
N SER A 251 18.52 26.51 3.78
CA SER A 251 19.57 27.13 4.59
C SER A 251 19.17 28.55 5.02
N ASP A 252 18.62 29.36 4.11
CA ASP A 252 18.14 30.71 4.43
C ASP A 252 16.95 30.70 5.40
N ALA A 253 15.97 29.82 5.17
CA ALA A 253 14.84 29.65 6.07
C ALA A 253 15.29 29.22 7.49
N ARG A 254 16.22 28.25 7.58
CA ARG A 254 16.80 27.82 8.86
C ARG A 254 17.56 28.96 9.54
N LYS A 255 18.44 29.66 8.82
CA LYS A 255 19.18 30.82 9.34
C LYS A 255 18.23 31.87 9.92
N ALA A 256 17.19 32.25 9.17
CA ALA A 256 16.21 33.23 9.62
C ALA A 256 15.46 32.76 10.87
N ALA A 257 15.05 31.49 10.92
CA ALA A 257 14.35 30.92 12.07
C ALA A 257 15.23 30.89 13.33
N VAL A 258 16.48 30.40 13.23
CA VAL A 258 17.42 30.33 14.37
C VAL A 258 17.77 31.72 14.88
N ARG A 259 18.08 32.67 13.98
CA ARG A 259 18.33 34.08 14.35
C ARG A 259 17.16 34.70 15.08
N LYS A 260 15.94 34.49 14.58
CA LYS A 260 14.72 35.00 15.21
C LYS A 260 14.56 34.45 16.62
N LYS A 261 14.70 33.13 16.82
CA LYS A 261 14.60 32.50 18.15
C LYS A 261 15.64 33.06 19.13
N ALA A 262 16.89 33.18 18.71
CA ALA A 262 17.96 33.74 19.53
C ALA A 262 17.68 35.20 19.93
N ALA A 263 17.19 36.00 18.98
CA ALA A 263 16.80 37.39 19.22
C ALA A 263 15.61 37.52 20.18
N ASP A 264 14.59 36.66 20.06
CA ASP A 264 13.42 36.65 20.95
C ASP A 264 13.81 36.31 22.40
N ILE A 265 14.75 35.37 22.59
CA ILE A 265 15.34 35.05 23.91
C ILE A 265 16.12 36.25 24.45
N GLN A 266 17.02 36.84 23.66
CA GLN A 266 17.82 38.00 24.08
C GLN A 266 16.93 39.20 24.47
N ALA A 267 15.87 39.45 23.68
CA ALA A 267 14.88 40.49 23.99
C ALA A 267 14.17 40.20 25.32
N GLY A 268 13.87 38.93 25.62
CA GLY A 268 13.33 38.53 26.92
C GLY A 268 14.30 38.74 28.08
N ILE A 269 15.59 38.49 27.88
CA ILE A 269 16.65 38.73 28.88
C ILE A 269 16.73 40.24 29.18
N ASN A 270 16.86 41.06 28.13
CA ASN A 270 16.90 42.52 28.24
C ASN A 270 15.63 43.10 28.86
N GLY A 271 14.47 42.53 28.52
CA GLY A 271 13.17 42.87 29.10
C GLY A 271 12.95 42.34 30.53
N ARG A 272 13.96 41.74 31.17
CA ARG A 272 13.91 41.15 32.52
C ARG A 272 12.84 40.06 32.70
N ARG A 273 12.41 39.40 31.62
CA ARG A 273 11.47 38.25 31.70
C ARG A 273 12.12 37.04 32.35
N TYR A 274 13.44 36.88 32.21
CA TYR A 274 14.24 35.80 32.79
C TYR A 274 14.95 36.19 34.10
N LYS A 275 14.53 37.26 34.78
CA LYS A 275 15.22 37.77 35.99
C LYS A 275 15.29 36.76 37.15
N ASP A 276 14.42 35.76 37.16
CA ASP A 276 14.32 34.74 38.20
C ASP A 276 15.18 33.50 37.87
N LEU A 277 15.81 33.44 36.68
CA LEU A 277 16.77 32.39 36.32
C LEU A 277 18.12 32.60 37.04
N PRO A 278 18.91 31.52 37.24
CA PRO A 278 20.25 31.64 37.78
C PRO A 278 21.13 32.58 36.94
N ALA A 279 21.83 33.52 37.60
CA ALA A 279 22.71 34.47 36.91
C ALA A 279 23.75 33.80 36.00
N GLN A 280 24.24 32.63 36.41
CA GLN A 280 25.15 31.81 35.62
C GLN A 280 24.54 31.40 34.26
N ALA A 281 23.28 30.98 34.24
CA ALA A 281 22.61 30.57 33.00
C ALA A 281 22.43 31.74 32.01
N LEU A 282 22.14 32.95 32.52
CA LEU A 282 22.08 34.16 31.71
C LEU A 282 23.46 34.49 31.12
N SER A 283 24.51 34.46 31.95
CA SER A 283 25.88 34.74 31.52
C SER A 283 26.41 33.71 30.52
N ASP A 284 26.11 32.43 30.71
CA ASP A 284 26.53 31.36 29.79
C ASP A 284 25.85 31.50 28.43
N TYR A 285 24.53 31.78 28.42
CA TYR A 285 23.81 32.03 27.18
C TYR A 285 24.38 33.21 26.41
N ASP A 286 24.56 34.37 27.07
CA ASP A 286 25.09 35.57 26.41
C ASP A 286 26.47 35.31 25.79
N ARG A 287 27.36 34.61 26.51
CA ARG A 287 28.68 34.23 26.00
C ARG A 287 28.57 33.31 24.78
N ASP A 288 27.81 32.23 24.91
CA ASP A 288 27.79 31.16 23.92
C ASP A 288 27.05 31.59 22.65
N ILE A 289 25.95 32.36 22.78
CA ILE A 289 25.20 32.86 21.62
C ILE A 289 25.99 33.92 20.85
N GLN A 290 26.74 34.80 21.52
CA GLN A 290 27.61 35.78 20.86
C GLN A 290 28.74 35.10 20.09
N ALA A 291 29.37 34.08 20.70
CA ALA A 291 30.41 33.30 20.04
C ALA A 291 29.87 32.61 18.77
N ALA A 292 28.70 31.97 18.85
CA ALA A 292 28.07 31.31 17.71
C ALA A 292 27.62 32.30 16.61
N GLN A 293 27.12 33.48 16.99
CA GLN A 293 26.77 34.55 16.02
C GLN A 293 28.00 35.08 15.28
N LEU A 294 29.14 35.24 15.97
CA LEU A 294 30.40 35.65 15.35
C LEU A 294 30.91 34.58 14.37
N GLN A 295 30.81 33.30 14.73
CA GLN A 295 31.13 32.18 13.85
C GLN A 295 30.23 32.17 12.61
N LEU A 296 28.93 32.39 12.78
CA LEU A 296 27.98 32.45 11.67
C LEU A 296 28.32 33.59 10.71
N ALA A 297 28.56 34.80 11.22
CA ALA A 297 28.94 35.96 10.40
C ALA A 297 30.25 35.72 9.63
N THR A 298 31.24 35.11 10.29
CA THR A 298 32.53 34.76 9.65
C THR A 298 32.34 33.70 8.57
N ALA A 299 31.52 32.68 8.82
CA ALA A 299 31.22 31.62 7.86
C ALA A 299 30.49 32.15 6.63
N GLU A 300 29.52 33.05 6.83
CA GLU A 300 28.80 33.74 5.75
C GLU A 300 29.74 34.62 4.91
N ALA A 301 30.59 35.43 5.55
CA ALA A 301 31.57 36.27 4.86
C ALA A 301 32.53 35.45 3.97
N ASN A 302 32.83 34.22 4.40
CA ASN A 302 33.72 33.30 3.68
C ASN A 302 32.99 32.36 2.69
N ASN A 303 31.67 32.49 2.51
CA ASN A 303 30.84 31.59 1.71
C ASN A 303 31.04 30.09 2.06
N ASN A 304 31.28 29.78 3.34
CA ASN A 304 31.54 28.42 3.80
C ASN A 304 30.27 27.78 4.37
N ALA A 305 29.54 27.02 3.54
CA ALA A 305 28.27 26.40 3.91
C ALA A 305 28.39 25.42 5.10
N GLN A 306 29.48 24.67 5.20
CA GLN A 306 29.72 23.75 6.32
C GLN A 306 29.89 24.53 7.64
N ALA A 307 30.67 25.61 7.62
CA ALA A 307 30.86 26.46 8.79
C ALA A 307 29.58 27.22 9.18
N VAL A 308 28.74 27.59 8.21
CA VAL A 308 27.40 28.13 8.46
C VAL A 308 26.56 27.11 9.24
N GLY A 309 26.55 25.85 8.80
CA GLY A 309 25.83 24.79 9.49
C GLY A 309 26.31 24.59 10.93
N ALA A 310 27.62 24.46 11.13
CA ALA A 310 28.20 24.31 12.47
C ALA A 310 27.86 25.50 13.39
N ALA A 311 27.86 26.74 12.87
CA ALA A 311 27.51 27.91 13.66
C ALA A 311 26.02 27.94 14.04
N LEU A 312 25.12 27.53 13.14
CA LEU A 312 23.69 27.38 13.46
C LEU A 312 23.44 26.31 14.53
N ASP A 313 24.15 25.18 14.43
CA ASP A 313 24.07 24.12 15.43
C ASP A 313 24.57 24.60 16.81
N ALA A 314 25.63 25.42 16.84
CA ALA A 314 26.12 26.05 18.06
C ALA A 314 25.11 27.03 18.67
N MET A 315 24.40 27.81 17.83
CA MET A 315 23.30 28.67 18.29
C MET A 315 22.14 27.85 18.88
N ASP A 316 21.75 26.77 18.21
CA ASP A 316 20.70 25.85 18.70
C ASP A 316 21.12 25.20 20.04
N ALA A 317 22.38 24.80 20.19
CA ALA A 317 22.93 24.26 21.43
C ALA A 317 22.90 25.27 22.58
N ALA A 318 23.28 26.53 22.34
CA ALA A 318 23.23 27.60 23.34
C ALA A 318 21.78 27.86 23.81
N MET A 319 20.83 27.97 22.87
CA MET A 319 19.40 28.11 23.21
C MET A 319 18.86 26.90 23.99
N LYS A 320 19.27 25.68 23.62
CA LYS A 320 18.88 24.45 24.33
C LYS A 320 19.41 24.43 25.76
N ALA A 321 20.68 24.75 25.97
CA ALA A 321 21.27 24.83 27.31
C ALA A 321 20.55 25.87 28.19
N PHE A 322 20.24 27.04 27.62
CA PHE A 322 19.48 28.08 28.32
C PHE A 322 18.06 27.62 28.70
N ARG A 323 17.35 26.96 27.79
CA ARG A 323 16.03 26.36 28.05
C ARG A 323 16.08 25.29 29.11
N ALA A 324 17.12 24.45 29.13
CA ALA A 324 17.30 23.45 30.18
C ALA A 324 17.41 24.10 31.57
N ALA A 325 18.12 25.22 31.69
CA ALA A 325 18.15 26.01 32.92
C ALA A 325 16.77 26.60 33.28
N GLY A 326 16.01 27.07 32.28
CA GLY A 326 14.62 27.50 32.44
C GLY A 326 13.70 26.39 32.95
N ALA A 327 13.77 25.21 32.34
CA ALA A 327 13.00 24.03 32.74
C ALA A 327 13.35 23.56 34.16
N ALA A 328 14.65 23.60 34.52
CA ALA A 328 15.11 23.31 35.88
C ALA A 328 14.55 24.32 36.90
N HIS A 329 14.53 25.60 36.56
CA HIS A 329 13.92 26.64 37.39
C HIS A 329 12.42 26.42 37.60
N LEU A 330 11.66 26.12 36.53
CA LEU A 330 10.24 25.79 36.63
C LEU A 330 10.00 24.57 37.53
N THR A 331 10.87 23.56 37.43
CA THR A 331 10.83 22.37 38.31
C THR A 331 11.11 22.74 39.76
N ALA A 332 12.07 23.63 40.02
CA ALA A 332 12.40 24.09 41.36
C ALA A 332 11.23 24.85 42.02
N LEU A 333 10.55 25.74 41.27
CA LEU A 333 9.36 26.44 41.73
C LEU A 333 8.25 25.47 42.19
N ALA A 334 8.14 24.30 41.57
CA ALA A 334 7.11 23.32 41.90
C ALA A 334 7.39 22.50 43.19
N LYS A 335 8.65 22.40 43.64
CA LYS A 335 9.04 21.54 44.78
C LYS A 335 8.67 22.12 46.17
N GLY A 336 8.30 23.39 46.28
CA GLY A 336 8.01 24.09 47.54
C GLY A 336 6.67 23.76 48.24
N GLY A 337 6.05 22.60 47.96
CA GLY A 337 4.84 22.11 48.65
C GLY A 337 3.50 22.73 48.20
N LYS A 338 3.50 23.88 47.53
CA LYS A 338 2.38 24.57 46.85
C LYS A 338 3.07 25.51 45.84
N LYS A 339 2.82 25.61 44.52
CA LYS A 339 1.70 25.23 43.65
C LYS A 339 2.26 25.10 42.22
N SER A 340 1.83 24.11 41.44
CA SER A 340 2.03 24.12 39.97
C SER A 340 1.55 25.43 39.31
N GLY A 341 0.69 26.20 39.98
CA GLY A 341 0.29 27.55 39.60
C GLY A 341 1.43 28.58 39.53
N ASP A 342 2.46 28.50 40.38
CA ASP A 342 3.59 29.45 40.36
C ASP A 342 4.52 29.14 39.19
N ALA A 343 4.87 27.85 39.01
CA ALA A 343 5.58 27.37 37.83
C ALA A 343 4.82 27.71 36.54
N ARG A 344 3.49 27.55 36.51
CA ARG A 344 2.66 27.95 35.37
C ARG A 344 2.73 29.45 35.14
N SER A 345 2.60 30.27 36.17
CA SER A 345 2.65 31.74 36.04
C SER A 345 4.00 32.22 35.55
N ALA A 346 5.09 31.57 35.97
CA ALA A 346 6.42 31.80 35.42
C ALA A 346 6.50 31.37 33.95
N ALA A 347 6.05 30.15 33.61
CA ALA A 347 6.05 29.64 32.24
C ALA A 347 5.27 30.56 31.28
N LYS A 348 4.08 31.04 31.66
CA LYS A 348 3.28 31.97 30.84
C LYS A 348 4.07 33.22 30.43
N LYS A 349 4.81 33.82 31.38
CA LYS A 349 5.65 35.01 31.12
C LYS A 349 6.81 34.72 30.17
N LEU A 350 7.38 33.52 30.25
CA LEU A 350 8.53 33.12 29.43
C LEU A 350 8.12 32.75 28.00
N LEU A 351 6.90 32.23 27.80
CA LEU A 351 6.43 31.83 26.47
C LEU A 351 6.46 32.97 25.45
N ASP A 352 6.27 34.23 25.84
CA ASP A 352 6.37 35.40 24.93
C ASP A 352 7.73 35.50 24.24
N SER A 353 8.79 35.06 24.91
CA SER A 353 10.15 35.09 24.40
C SER A 353 10.65 33.74 23.91
N ASP A 354 10.12 32.64 24.46
CA ASP A 354 10.58 31.29 24.12
C ASP A 354 9.48 30.24 24.21
N PRO A 355 8.75 29.98 23.11
CA PRO A 355 7.71 28.95 23.08
C PRO A 355 8.27 27.53 23.24
N ASP A 356 9.55 27.31 22.90
CA ASP A 356 10.19 25.99 22.95
C ASP A 356 10.61 25.58 24.38
N LEU A 357 10.54 26.48 25.37
CA LEU A 357 10.86 26.19 26.77
C LEU A 357 10.07 25.00 27.33
N LEU A 358 8.79 24.89 26.99
CA LEU A 358 7.95 23.79 27.49
C LEU A 358 8.34 22.44 26.89
N ARG A 359 8.92 22.41 25.69
CA ARG A 359 9.44 21.18 25.08
C ARG A 359 10.61 20.64 25.88
N GLU A 360 11.56 21.50 26.25
CA GLU A 360 12.69 21.10 27.09
C GLU A 360 12.23 20.68 28.50
N LEU A 361 11.18 21.32 29.05
CA LEU A 361 10.55 20.83 30.27
C LEU A 361 9.97 19.42 30.08
N ALA A 362 9.24 19.15 29.00
CA ALA A 362 8.62 17.85 28.74
C ALA A 362 9.61 16.69 28.50
N VAL A 363 10.88 16.99 28.20
CA VAL A 363 11.96 15.99 28.08
C VAL A 363 12.48 15.55 29.46
N LEU A 364 12.35 16.37 30.50
CA LEU A 364 12.78 16.00 31.86
C LEU A 364 11.84 14.94 32.46
N PRO A 365 12.36 13.92 33.18
CA PRO A 365 11.54 12.86 33.78
C PRO A 365 10.35 13.38 34.61
N GLN A 366 10.59 14.38 35.46
CA GLN A 366 9.57 15.03 36.28
C GLN A 366 8.82 16.18 35.58
N GLY A 367 9.28 16.59 34.41
CA GLY A 367 8.77 17.78 33.73
C GLY A 367 7.43 17.53 33.03
N ARG A 368 7.19 16.31 32.51
CA ARG A 368 5.87 15.92 31.98
C ARG A 368 4.80 15.97 33.08
N GLU A 369 5.07 15.34 34.21
CA GLU A 369 4.15 15.34 35.36
C GLU A 369 3.88 16.76 35.87
N LEU A 370 4.90 17.62 35.88
CA LEU A 370 4.73 19.03 36.20
C LEU A 370 3.82 19.74 35.18
N LEU A 371 4.04 19.52 33.88
CA LEU A 371 3.22 20.09 32.81
C LEU A 371 1.75 19.67 32.94
N ASP A 372 1.51 18.38 33.22
CA ASP A 372 0.18 17.84 33.48
C ASP A 372 -0.46 18.52 34.71
N LYS A 373 0.29 18.70 35.81
CA LYS A 373 -0.16 19.43 37.01
C LYS A 373 -0.43 20.92 36.75
N MET A 374 0.35 21.56 35.89
CA MET A 374 0.16 22.98 35.52
C MET A 374 -1.12 23.15 34.70
N VAL A 375 -1.36 22.28 33.72
CA VAL A 375 -2.58 22.30 32.89
C VAL A 375 -3.81 21.87 33.71
N ALA A 376 -3.70 20.85 34.57
CA ALA A 376 -4.78 20.45 35.47
C ALA A 376 -5.22 21.61 36.38
N GLY A 377 -4.27 22.42 36.88
CA GLY A 377 -4.55 23.62 37.66
C GLY A 377 -5.27 24.73 36.89
N VAL A 378 -5.41 24.66 35.56
CA VAL A 378 -6.21 25.60 34.75
C VAL A 378 -7.71 25.34 34.97
N GLY A 379 -8.08 24.12 35.35
CA GLY A 379 -9.46 23.70 35.50
C GLY A 379 -10.15 23.47 34.14
N SER A 380 -11.47 23.61 34.10
CA SER A 380 -12.26 23.28 32.90
C SER A 380 -12.26 24.36 31.81
N SER A 381 -11.57 25.49 32.00
CA SER A 381 -11.61 26.62 31.08
C SER A 381 -10.34 27.47 31.13
N ALA A 382 -9.68 27.63 29.99
CA ALA A 382 -8.62 28.61 29.76
C ALA A 382 -9.24 30.00 29.47
N GLY A 383 -9.56 30.75 30.52
CA GLY A 383 -10.40 31.96 30.44
C GLY A 383 -9.81 33.15 29.67
N ASP A 384 -8.50 33.33 29.74
CA ASP A 384 -7.75 34.43 29.10
C ASP A 384 -6.79 33.94 28.01
N ASP A 385 -6.33 34.83 27.14
CA ASP A 385 -5.50 34.49 25.98
C ASP A 385 -4.11 33.97 26.36
N GLU A 386 -3.54 34.47 27.46
CA GLU A 386 -2.25 34.00 27.99
C GLU A 386 -2.40 32.54 28.48
N THR A 387 -3.51 32.19 29.13
CA THR A 387 -3.82 30.82 29.55
C THR A 387 -4.13 29.91 28.37
N LYS A 388 -4.86 30.38 27.36
CA LYS A 388 -5.09 29.60 26.12
C LYS A 388 -3.76 29.29 25.44
N ARG A 389 -2.89 30.29 25.30
CA ARG A 389 -1.56 30.12 24.72
C ARG A 389 -0.73 29.13 25.52
N PHE A 390 -0.71 29.24 26.84
CA PHE A 390 -0.03 28.26 27.70
C PHE A 390 -0.52 26.83 27.45
N VAL A 391 -1.83 26.58 27.42
CA VAL A 391 -2.35 25.22 27.18
C VAL A 391 -2.02 24.72 25.77
N LYS A 392 -2.03 25.60 24.74
CA LYS A 392 -1.60 25.23 23.38
C LYS A 392 -0.14 24.81 23.34
N GLU A 393 0.77 25.62 23.87
CA GLU A 393 2.20 25.31 23.86
C GLU A 393 2.53 24.12 24.78
N ALA A 394 1.83 23.96 25.90
CA ALA A 394 1.92 22.77 26.73
C ALA A 394 1.50 21.51 25.98
N MET A 395 0.45 21.55 25.17
CA MET A 395 0.00 20.41 24.36
C MET A 395 1.04 20.06 23.28
N LYS A 396 1.55 21.07 22.57
CA LYS A 396 2.62 20.89 21.57
C LYS A 396 3.88 20.27 22.19
N ALA A 397 4.25 20.72 23.38
CA ALA A 397 5.39 20.19 24.09
C ALA A 397 5.17 18.78 24.66
N ARG A 398 4.00 18.53 25.25
CA ARG A 398 3.69 17.28 25.94
C ARG A 398 3.46 16.11 24.99
N PHE A 399 2.86 16.38 23.82
CA PHE A 399 2.39 15.36 22.88
C PHE A 399 2.99 15.50 21.48
N ASN A 400 4.09 16.26 21.33
CA ASN A 400 4.75 16.49 20.05
C ASN A 400 3.79 16.97 18.93
N ILE A 401 2.83 17.83 19.28
CA ILE A 401 1.91 18.43 18.30
C ILE A 401 2.66 19.52 17.54
N GLU A 402 2.73 19.38 16.22
CA GLU A 402 3.31 20.34 15.30
C GLU A 402 2.29 21.41 14.92
N ILE A 403 1.09 20.98 14.52
CA ILE A 403 0.01 21.86 14.07
C ILE A 403 -1.16 21.74 15.03
N LEU A 404 -1.53 22.86 15.63
CA LEU A 404 -2.67 22.97 16.54
C LEU A 404 -3.47 24.23 16.19
N GLU A 405 -4.52 24.08 15.40
CA GLU A 405 -5.24 25.19 14.78
C GLU A 405 -6.77 25.10 14.86
N GLY A 406 -7.43 26.15 14.35
CA GLY A 406 -8.88 26.31 14.40
C GLY A 406 -9.41 26.95 15.68
N ASP A 407 -10.72 26.87 15.87
CA ASP A 407 -11.40 27.39 17.06
C ASP A 407 -11.14 26.49 18.25
N LEU A 408 -10.08 26.77 18.99
CA LEU A 408 -9.72 26.10 20.24
C LEU A 408 -10.22 26.92 21.44
N THR A 409 -11.55 26.94 21.62
CA THR A 409 -12.24 27.69 22.69
C THR A 409 -11.69 27.44 24.10
N THR A 410 -12.02 28.33 25.04
CA THR A 410 -11.62 28.27 26.46
C THR A 410 -11.82 26.89 27.10
N LYS A 411 -12.92 26.19 26.79
CA LYS A 411 -13.22 24.85 27.34
C LYS A 411 -12.64 23.70 26.53
N ALA A 412 -12.41 23.89 25.22
CA ALA A 412 -11.89 22.83 24.35
C ALA A 412 -10.42 22.52 24.65
N LEU A 413 -9.60 23.54 24.95
CA LEU A 413 -8.16 23.38 25.16
C LEU A 413 -7.80 22.46 26.35
N PRO A 414 -8.21 22.76 27.61
CA PRO A 414 -7.89 21.87 28.73
C PRO A 414 -8.49 20.47 28.57
N ARG A 415 -9.63 20.36 27.87
CA ARG A 415 -10.31 19.09 27.64
C ARG A 415 -9.56 18.21 26.64
N LEU A 416 -9.13 18.78 25.51
CA LEU A 416 -8.32 18.08 24.52
C LEU A 416 -6.99 17.62 25.13
N TYR A 417 -6.34 18.48 25.93
CA TYR A 417 -5.13 18.11 26.66
C TYR A 417 -5.37 16.90 27.56
N LYS A 418 -6.45 16.92 28.34
CA LYS A 418 -6.81 15.81 29.22
C LYS A 418 -7.04 14.50 28.46
N LEU A 419 -7.66 14.55 27.27
CA LEU A 419 -7.90 13.36 26.45
C LEU A 419 -6.59 12.78 25.91
N LEU A 420 -5.70 13.62 25.38
CA LEU A 420 -4.37 13.19 24.95
C LEU A 420 -3.56 12.60 26.11
N ALA A 421 -3.67 13.18 27.31
CA ALA A 421 -3.02 12.66 28.53
C ALA A 421 -3.64 11.36 29.05
N SER A 422 -4.89 11.05 28.66
CA SER A 422 -5.61 9.88 29.17
C SER A 422 -5.36 8.60 28.38
N VAL A 423 -4.79 8.72 27.18
CA VAL A 423 -4.40 7.58 26.35
C VAL A 423 -2.90 7.28 26.54
N PRO A 424 -2.45 6.07 26.23
CA PRO A 424 -1.02 5.71 26.27
C PRO A 424 -0.13 6.67 25.49
N GLU A 425 1.10 6.85 25.94
CA GLU A 425 2.09 7.73 25.29
C GLU A 425 2.31 7.35 23.82
N GLU A 426 2.34 6.05 23.54
CA GLU A 426 2.49 5.51 22.20
C GLU A 426 1.33 5.83 21.24
N HIS A 427 0.16 6.22 21.78
CA HIS A 427 -1.03 6.60 21.02
C HIS A 427 -1.17 8.11 20.83
N ALA A 428 -0.52 8.91 21.68
CA ALA A 428 -0.50 10.36 21.58
C ALA A 428 0.92 10.87 21.31
N ALA A 429 1.76 11.04 22.33
CA ALA A 429 3.04 11.74 22.22
C ALA A 429 4.04 11.09 21.27
N GLU A 430 4.04 9.77 21.15
CA GLU A 430 4.94 9.01 20.27
C GLU A 430 4.23 8.56 18.99
N ASN A 431 3.02 9.06 18.73
CA ASN A 431 2.28 8.80 17.51
C ASN A 431 2.36 10.00 16.56
N GLU A 432 3.24 9.91 15.56
CA GLU A 432 3.35 10.89 14.48
C GLU A 432 2.03 11.15 13.75
N ARG A 433 1.05 10.24 13.83
CA ARG A 433 -0.27 10.37 13.21
C ARG A 433 -1.23 11.27 14.01
N VAL A 434 -0.85 11.68 15.22
CA VAL A 434 -1.62 12.61 16.06
C VAL A 434 -0.95 14.00 16.14
N SER A 435 0.18 14.20 15.45
CA SER A 435 0.97 15.45 15.54
C SER A 435 0.26 16.69 14.97
N ARG A 436 -0.88 16.53 14.29
CA ARG A 436 -1.63 17.63 13.67
C ARG A 436 -3.11 17.55 14.04
N ILE A 437 -3.61 18.61 14.67
CA ILE A 437 -5.00 18.71 15.15
C ILE A 437 -5.59 20.05 14.73
N LYS A 438 -6.73 19.99 14.06
CA LYS A 438 -7.58 21.14 13.71
C LYS A 438 -8.93 21.00 14.38
N ARG A 439 -9.47 22.08 14.95
CA ARG A 439 -10.86 22.10 15.45
C ARG A 439 -11.69 23.18 14.77
N ASP A 440 -12.78 22.77 14.12
CA ASP A 440 -13.71 23.69 13.48
C ASP A 440 -15.09 23.62 14.17
N LYS A 441 -15.34 24.55 15.10
CA LYS A 441 -16.58 24.59 15.89
C LYS A 441 -17.85 24.84 15.06
N HIS A 442 -17.72 25.60 13.99
CA HIS A 442 -18.82 26.06 13.15
C HIS A 442 -19.08 25.17 11.93
N SER A 443 -18.24 24.15 11.73
CA SER A 443 -18.41 23.21 10.64
C SER A 443 -19.65 22.34 10.88
N THR A 444 -20.37 22.07 9.80
CA THR A 444 -21.48 21.10 9.77
C THR A 444 -21.01 19.70 9.35
N GLY A 445 -19.74 19.55 8.98
CA GLY A 445 -19.15 18.26 8.61
C GLY A 445 -18.97 17.32 9.80
N ALA A 446 -18.76 16.03 9.51
CA ALA A 446 -18.34 15.05 10.51
C ALA A 446 -16.88 15.29 10.91
N SER A 447 -16.49 14.92 12.13
CA SER A 447 -15.05 14.84 12.45
C SER A 447 -14.40 13.76 11.59
N SER A 448 -13.11 13.91 11.32
CA SER A 448 -12.41 13.01 10.42
C SER A 448 -10.91 12.97 10.69
N TYR A 449 -10.34 11.79 10.52
CA TYR A 449 -8.92 11.57 10.37
C TYR A 449 -8.53 11.53 8.89
N GLY A 450 -7.69 12.47 8.45
CA GLY A 450 -7.14 12.50 7.10
C GLY A 450 -5.74 11.89 7.06
N ARG A 451 -5.53 10.89 6.19
CA ARG A 451 -4.19 10.43 5.81
C ARG A 451 -3.69 11.32 4.69
N ASP A 452 -2.88 12.32 4.99
CA ASP A 452 -2.21 13.13 3.98
C ASP A 452 -0.71 12.75 3.87
N PRO A 453 -0.01 13.09 2.78
CA PRO A 453 1.41 12.77 2.61
C PRO A 453 2.32 13.41 3.69
N SER A 454 1.83 14.45 4.36
CA SER A 454 2.50 15.17 5.44
C SER A 454 2.10 14.63 6.83
N GLY A 455 1.46 13.46 6.89
CA GLY A 455 1.07 12.77 8.13
C GLY A 455 -0.45 12.70 8.36
N GLY A 456 -0.82 12.26 9.56
CA GLY A 456 -2.21 12.21 10.01
C GLY A 456 -2.69 13.57 10.49
N MET A 457 -3.86 14.03 10.03
CA MET A 457 -4.52 15.24 10.53
C MET A 457 -5.88 14.88 11.16
N LEU A 458 -6.03 15.19 12.45
CA LEU A 458 -7.30 15.06 13.15
C LEU A 458 -8.11 16.35 12.97
N THR A 459 -9.21 16.28 12.23
CA THR A 459 -10.16 17.39 12.06
C THR A 459 -11.38 17.19 12.94
N LEU A 460 -11.49 18.01 13.99
CA LEU A 460 -12.56 17.97 14.98
C LEU A 460 -13.66 18.98 14.62
N ASN A 461 -14.64 18.54 13.83
CA ASN A 461 -15.83 19.32 13.46
C ASN A 461 -16.88 19.26 14.59
N LEU A 462 -16.57 19.91 15.72
CA LEU A 462 -17.30 19.74 16.97
C LEU A 462 -17.79 21.07 17.53
N GLY A 463 -19.12 21.20 17.67
CA GLY A 463 -19.81 22.37 18.24
C GLY A 463 -19.51 22.63 19.73
N LYS A 464 -20.53 22.78 20.59
CA LYS A 464 -20.29 23.08 22.01
C LYS A 464 -19.57 21.91 22.71
N THR A 465 -18.42 22.17 23.32
CA THR A 465 -17.60 21.16 24.05
C THR A 465 -18.36 20.43 25.16
N GLY A 466 -19.36 21.07 25.78
CA GLY A 466 -20.18 20.47 26.84
C GLY A 466 -21.37 19.62 26.36
N ARG A 467 -21.55 19.46 25.04
CA ARG A 467 -22.64 18.66 24.47
C ARG A 467 -22.49 17.21 24.92
N LYS A 468 -23.49 16.72 25.64
CA LYS A 468 -23.64 15.32 26.02
C LYS A 468 -24.63 14.66 25.09
N GLU A 469 -24.34 13.43 24.73
CA GLU A 469 -25.19 12.60 23.88
C GLU A 469 -25.07 11.14 24.31
N LYS A 470 -26.09 10.36 23.98
CA LYS A 470 -25.97 8.91 23.89
C LYS A 470 -25.18 8.56 22.62
N LYS A 471 -23.88 8.88 22.59
CA LYS A 471 -22.99 8.42 21.50
C LYS A 471 -22.83 6.90 21.61
N PHE A 472 -22.49 6.26 20.48
CA PHE A 472 -22.84 4.88 20.13
C PHE A 472 -24.28 4.66 19.69
N GLN A 473 -25.09 5.71 19.51
CA GLN A 473 -26.34 5.61 18.78
C GLN A 473 -26.14 5.70 17.25
N PRO A 474 -26.79 4.83 16.46
CA PRO A 474 -27.70 3.77 16.92
C PRO A 474 -26.98 2.67 17.70
N MET A 475 -27.57 2.32 18.86
CA MET A 475 -27.03 1.38 19.86
C MET A 475 -26.61 0.08 19.16
N PRO A 476 -25.68 -0.69 19.74
CA PRO A 476 -25.40 -2.01 19.23
C PRO A 476 -26.70 -2.80 19.03
N ASP A 477 -26.69 -3.68 18.04
CA ASP A 477 -27.87 -4.44 17.63
C ASP A 477 -28.56 -5.07 18.85
N ASP A 478 -29.89 -5.14 18.82
CA ASP A 478 -30.71 -5.75 19.87
C ASP A 478 -30.39 -7.23 20.09
N THR A 479 -29.67 -7.86 19.15
CA THR A 479 -29.11 -9.20 19.25
C THR A 479 -27.85 -9.30 20.10
N VAL A 480 -27.19 -8.18 20.45
CA VAL A 480 -26.02 -8.20 21.34
C VAL A 480 -26.48 -8.58 22.75
N PRO A 481 -25.89 -9.62 23.38
CA PRO A 481 -26.22 -10.02 24.75
C PRO A 481 -26.06 -8.87 25.74
N LYS A 482 -26.98 -8.77 26.71
CA LYS A 482 -27.06 -7.62 27.63
C LYS A 482 -25.77 -7.41 28.42
N GLU A 483 -25.11 -8.50 28.80
CA GLU A 483 -23.83 -8.55 29.52
C GLU A 483 -22.62 -8.11 28.68
N LEU A 484 -22.76 -8.05 27.35
CA LEU A 484 -21.74 -7.53 26.44
C LEU A 484 -22.02 -6.08 26.01
N ARG A 485 -23.24 -5.57 26.22
CA ARG A 485 -23.56 -4.20 25.82
C ARG A 485 -22.73 -3.20 26.61
N ILE A 486 -22.20 -2.21 25.89
CA ILE A 486 -21.59 -1.04 26.50
C ILE A 486 -22.59 -0.33 27.43
N LYS A 487 -22.07 0.35 28.46
CA LYS A 487 -22.90 1.10 29.41
C LYS A 487 -23.70 2.19 28.68
N ASP A 488 -25.04 2.11 28.68
CA ASP A 488 -25.94 3.16 28.16
C ASP A 488 -25.93 4.37 29.10
N LYS A 489 -24.90 5.22 28.96
CA LYS A 489 -24.75 6.47 29.69
C LYS A 489 -24.54 7.62 28.71
N GLU A 490 -25.05 8.79 29.03
CA GLU A 490 -24.68 9.98 28.28
C GLU A 490 -23.18 10.22 28.40
N VAL A 491 -22.53 10.39 27.26
CA VAL A 491 -21.11 10.70 27.17
C VAL A 491 -20.91 12.03 26.48
N SER A 492 -19.73 12.60 26.68
CA SER A 492 -19.34 13.79 25.96
C SER A 492 -19.19 13.48 24.48
N TYR A 493 -19.91 14.20 23.63
CA TYR A 493 -19.72 14.11 22.18
C TYR A 493 -18.28 14.47 21.79
N PHE A 494 -17.71 15.46 22.50
CA PHE A 494 -16.33 15.85 22.28
C PHE A 494 -15.33 14.72 22.60
N ASP A 495 -15.55 13.97 23.68
CA ASP A 495 -14.60 12.94 24.10
C ASP A 495 -14.68 11.73 23.18
N HIS A 496 -15.90 11.29 22.87
CA HIS A 496 -16.12 10.18 21.95
C HIS A 496 -15.50 10.48 20.58
N SER A 497 -15.84 11.61 19.96
CA SER A 497 -15.31 11.94 18.63
C SER A 497 -13.80 12.12 18.64
N THR A 498 -13.22 12.79 19.63
CA THR A 498 -11.76 12.94 19.70
C THR A 498 -11.06 11.59 19.88
N LEU A 499 -11.57 10.72 20.76
CA LEU A 499 -10.99 9.38 20.95
C LEU A 499 -11.18 8.48 19.72
N HIS A 500 -12.30 8.65 19.00
CA HIS A 500 -12.53 7.97 17.73
C HIS A 500 -11.49 8.39 16.67
N GLU A 501 -11.22 9.70 16.51
CA GLU A 501 -10.19 10.14 15.56
C GLU A 501 -8.77 9.72 15.99
N ILE A 502 -8.48 9.69 17.30
CA ILE A 502 -7.23 9.10 17.81
C ILE A 502 -7.17 7.60 17.49
N GLY A 503 -8.29 6.89 17.58
CA GLY A 503 -8.41 5.48 17.19
C GLY A 503 -7.98 5.25 15.74
N HIS A 504 -8.42 6.11 14.81
CA HIS A 504 -7.99 6.04 13.41
C HIS A 504 -6.48 6.26 13.26
N ALA A 505 -5.92 7.22 14.01
CA ALA A 505 -4.49 7.49 14.00
C ALA A 505 -3.65 6.32 14.59
N VAL A 506 -4.18 5.63 15.60
CA VAL A 506 -3.57 4.42 16.18
C VAL A 506 -3.65 3.24 15.19
N ASP A 507 -4.80 3.03 14.55
CA ASP A 507 -4.94 2.00 13.49
C ASP A 507 -3.98 2.26 12.33
N ASP A 508 -3.82 3.52 11.89
CA ASP A 508 -2.88 3.88 10.82
C ASP A 508 -1.42 3.60 11.22
N LYS A 509 -1.02 3.99 12.44
CA LYS A 509 0.33 3.72 12.96
C LYS A 509 0.63 2.23 13.06
N LEU A 510 -0.32 1.44 13.56
CA LEU A 510 -0.10 0.01 13.84
C LEU A 510 -0.51 -0.91 12.69
N SER A 511 -1.19 -0.37 11.67
CA SER A 511 -1.85 -1.15 10.62
C SER A 511 -2.74 -2.26 11.20
N TYR A 512 -3.43 -1.99 12.31
CA TYR A 512 -4.07 -3.03 13.12
C TYR A 512 -5.13 -3.78 12.32
N MET A 513 -6.07 -3.06 11.69
CA MET A 513 -7.16 -3.67 10.94
C MET A 513 -6.69 -4.26 9.60
N SER A 514 -5.62 -3.75 9.01
CA SER A 514 -4.97 -4.41 7.87
C SER A 514 -4.38 -5.77 8.27
N ALA A 515 -3.73 -5.84 9.43
CA ALA A 515 -3.09 -7.06 9.93
C ALA A 515 -4.06 -8.07 10.55
N LYS A 516 -5.14 -7.60 11.17
CA LYS A 516 -6.03 -8.41 12.02
C LYS A 516 -7.47 -8.46 11.55
N GLY A 517 -7.94 -7.49 10.77
CA GLY A 517 -9.35 -7.33 10.44
C GLY A 517 -9.97 -8.55 9.75
N SER A 518 -9.18 -9.32 8.99
CA SER A 518 -9.63 -10.54 8.31
C SER A 518 -9.88 -11.74 9.23
N ASP A 519 -9.42 -11.69 10.48
CA ASP A 519 -9.75 -12.69 11.49
C ASP A 519 -11.20 -12.51 11.94
N ALA A 520 -11.91 -13.62 12.11
CA ALA A 520 -13.30 -13.63 12.58
C ALA A 520 -13.47 -12.90 13.92
N LYS A 521 -12.47 -12.94 14.80
CA LYS A 521 -12.52 -12.20 16.07
C LYS A 521 -12.47 -10.67 15.89
N PHE A 522 -12.13 -10.15 14.72
CA PHE A 522 -12.08 -8.72 14.43
C PHE A 522 -13.05 -8.31 13.32
N GLY A 523 -14.05 -9.14 13.06
CA GLY A 523 -15.08 -8.88 12.04
C GLY A 523 -14.96 -9.76 10.81
N GLY A 524 -13.80 -10.37 10.56
CA GLY A 524 -13.56 -11.16 9.35
C GLY A 524 -13.69 -10.32 8.09
N TRP A 525 -13.19 -9.09 8.14
CA TRP A 525 -13.26 -8.07 7.10
C TRP A 525 -12.52 -8.49 5.83
N ARG A 526 -13.08 -8.12 4.69
CA ARG A 526 -12.44 -8.21 3.37
C ARG A 526 -12.72 -6.93 2.59
N GLU A 527 -11.72 -6.49 1.85
CA GLU A 527 -11.95 -5.57 0.74
C GLU A 527 -12.57 -6.37 -0.41
N GLU A 528 -13.60 -5.80 -1.01
CA GLU A 528 -14.30 -6.40 -2.14
C GLU A 528 -14.12 -5.50 -3.36
N SER A 529 -14.19 -6.10 -4.54
CA SER A 529 -14.39 -5.31 -5.75
C SER A 529 -15.88 -5.25 -6.04
N VAL A 530 -16.32 -4.22 -6.77
CA VAL A 530 -17.71 -4.18 -7.26
C VAL A 530 -18.05 -5.43 -8.08
N ASP A 531 -17.04 -6.00 -8.75
CA ASP A 531 -17.12 -7.22 -9.53
C ASP A 531 -17.39 -8.47 -8.67
N SER A 532 -16.64 -8.65 -7.57
CA SER A 532 -16.86 -9.77 -6.65
C SER A 532 -18.23 -9.70 -5.97
N VAL A 533 -18.71 -8.49 -5.65
CA VAL A 533 -20.06 -8.28 -5.11
C VAL A 533 -21.14 -8.65 -6.14
N ALA A 534 -20.95 -8.28 -7.41
CA ALA A 534 -21.87 -8.67 -8.49
C ALA A 534 -21.88 -10.19 -8.68
N ASP A 535 -20.72 -10.87 -8.61
CA ASP A 535 -20.65 -12.33 -8.70
C ASP A 535 -21.38 -13.02 -7.54
N VAL A 536 -21.28 -12.47 -6.32
CA VAL A 536 -22.05 -12.97 -5.17
C VAL A 536 -23.55 -12.84 -5.42
N ALA A 537 -24.01 -11.70 -5.94
CA ALA A 537 -25.42 -11.51 -6.29
C ALA A 537 -25.85 -12.48 -7.40
N CYS A 538 -25.06 -12.62 -8.46
CA CYS A 538 -25.38 -13.49 -9.58
C CYS A 538 -25.52 -14.96 -9.17
N ASN A 539 -24.57 -15.46 -8.38
CA ASN A 539 -24.48 -16.87 -8.03
C ASN A 539 -25.34 -17.22 -6.81
N GLN A 540 -25.21 -16.48 -5.71
CA GLN A 540 -25.83 -16.85 -4.44
C GLN A 540 -27.27 -16.35 -4.28
N LYS A 541 -27.72 -15.40 -5.10
CA LYS A 541 -29.13 -14.99 -5.17
C LYS A 541 -29.86 -15.61 -6.37
N GLY A 542 -29.25 -16.54 -7.10
CA GLY A 542 -29.92 -17.29 -8.17
C GLY A 542 -30.10 -16.55 -9.51
N PHE A 543 -29.53 -15.35 -9.69
CA PHE A 543 -29.80 -14.52 -10.87
C PHE A 543 -29.45 -15.21 -12.20
N TYR A 544 -28.34 -15.96 -12.24
CA TYR A 544 -27.98 -16.73 -13.43
C TYR A 544 -28.91 -17.93 -13.68
N ALA A 545 -29.42 -18.54 -12.61
CA ALA A 545 -30.31 -19.69 -12.72
C ALA A 545 -31.73 -19.26 -13.17
N ASP A 546 -32.18 -18.08 -12.76
CA ASP A 546 -33.52 -17.57 -13.02
C ASP A 546 -33.65 -16.91 -14.40
N PHE A 547 -32.53 -16.44 -14.98
CA PHE A 547 -32.48 -15.84 -16.33
C PHE A 547 -31.52 -16.59 -17.28
N PRO A 548 -31.65 -17.92 -17.46
CA PRO A 548 -30.67 -18.72 -18.21
C PRO A 548 -30.65 -18.40 -19.72
N ALA A 549 -31.69 -17.72 -20.23
CA ALA A 549 -31.77 -17.29 -21.62
C ALA A 549 -30.98 -16.02 -21.93
N LEU A 550 -30.53 -15.27 -20.91
CA LEU A 550 -29.72 -14.07 -21.06
C LEU A 550 -28.24 -14.40 -20.81
N PRO A 551 -27.30 -13.82 -21.56
CA PRO A 551 -25.88 -14.10 -21.35
C PRO A 551 -25.44 -13.66 -19.95
N ARG A 552 -24.60 -14.49 -19.31
CA ARG A 552 -24.08 -14.22 -17.96
C ARG A 552 -23.34 -12.89 -17.86
N SER A 553 -22.60 -12.52 -18.89
CA SER A 553 -21.91 -11.23 -18.99
C SER A 553 -22.88 -10.04 -18.97
N PHE A 554 -24.02 -10.15 -19.66
CA PHE A 554 -25.08 -9.15 -19.62
C PHE A 554 -25.72 -9.04 -18.24
N LEU A 555 -26.10 -10.17 -17.65
CA LEU A 555 -26.70 -10.20 -16.31
C LEU A 555 -25.77 -9.61 -15.26
N LYS A 556 -24.46 -9.94 -15.32
CA LYS A 556 -23.45 -9.34 -14.45
C LYS A 556 -23.31 -7.84 -14.69
N ALA A 557 -23.25 -7.39 -15.95
CA ALA A 557 -23.18 -5.98 -16.31
C ALA A 557 -24.40 -5.19 -15.79
N PHE A 558 -25.60 -5.77 -15.83
CA PHE A 558 -26.81 -5.17 -15.26
C PHE A 558 -26.70 -4.98 -13.73
N LEU A 559 -26.22 -5.98 -12.99
CA LEU A 559 -26.03 -5.83 -11.55
C LEU A 559 -24.88 -4.87 -11.19
N LEU A 560 -23.79 -4.88 -11.96
CA LEU A 560 -22.70 -3.90 -11.84
C LEU A 560 -23.20 -2.48 -12.04
N ASP A 561 -24.10 -2.26 -12.99
CA ASP A 561 -24.70 -0.95 -13.25
C ASP A 561 -25.48 -0.42 -12.03
N ILE A 562 -26.28 -1.30 -11.40
CA ILE A 562 -26.98 -0.97 -10.16
C ILE A 562 -25.99 -0.64 -9.05
N LEU A 563 -24.99 -1.50 -8.81
CA LEU A 563 -23.95 -1.31 -7.79
C LEU A 563 -23.18 0.01 -8.01
N ASN A 564 -23.01 0.45 -9.26
CA ASN A 564 -22.32 1.69 -9.61
C ASN A 564 -23.18 2.95 -9.58
N GLY A 565 -24.49 2.86 -9.33
CA GLY A 565 -25.32 4.07 -9.24
C GLY A 565 -26.72 3.91 -9.76
N SER A 566 -26.91 3.07 -10.78
CA SER A 566 -28.14 3.06 -11.57
C SER A 566 -29.34 2.53 -10.78
N THR A 567 -30.52 3.07 -11.12
CA THR A 567 -31.78 2.62 -10.54
C THR A 567 -32.18 1.28 -11.16
N PRO A 568 -32.56 0.26 -10.36
CA PRO A 568 -33.10 -0.98 -10.90
C PRO A 568 -34.25 -0.72 -11.88
N GLY A 569 -34.15 -1.28 -13.10
CA GLY A 569 -35.14 -1.11 -14.16
C GLY A 569 -34.90 0.10 -15.07
N GLN A 570 -33.91 0.94 -14.76
CA GLN A 570 -33.44 2.03 -15.61
C GLN A 570 -31.94 1.84 -15.88
N PRO A 571 -31.57 0.81 -16.67
CA PRO A 571 -30.18 0.53 -17.00
C PRO A 571 -29.52 1.74 -17.67
N SER A 572 -28.25 1.98 -17.35
CA SER A 572 -27.49 3.05 -17.98
C SER A 572 -27.32 2.83 -19.49
N GLY A 573 -26.90 3.88 -20.20
CA GLY A 573 -26.56 3.78 -21.61
C GLY A 573 -25.52 2.70 -21.92
N ALA A 574 -24.63 2.36 -20.97
CA ALA A 574 -23.65 1.29 -21.17
C ALA A 574 -24.35 -0.09 -21.28
N VAL A 575 -25.29 -0.38 -20.37
CA VAL A 575 -26.08 -1.62 -20.40
C VAL A 575 -27.06 -1.64 -21.55
N LEU A 576 -27.71 -0.50 -21.86
CA LEU A 576 -28.58 -0.40 -23.04
C LEU A 576 -27.82 -0.61 -24.35
N ASN A 577 -26.57 -0.12 -24.44
CA ASN A 577 -25.75 -0.33 -25.62
C ASN A 577 -25.38 -1.81 -25.81
N LEU A 578 -25.21 -2.60 -24.74
CA LEU A 578 -25.06 -4.06 -24.86
C LEU A 578 -26.28 -4.73 -25.52
N VAL A 579 -27.46 -4.09 -25.45
CA VAL A 579 -28.71 -4.55 -26.05
C VAL A 579 -28.95 -3.93 -27.44
N ALA A 580 -28.50 -2.69 -27.67
CA ALA A 580 -28.89 -1.86 -28.81
C ALA A 580 -28.05 -2.04 -30.09
N THR A 581 -26.95 -2.79 -30.08
CA THR A 581 -26.22 -3.13 -31.32
C THR A 581 -26.97 -4.18 -32.13
N GLY A 582 -28.01 -3.75 -32.83
CA GLY A 582 -28.65 -4.45 -33.95
C GLY A 582 -27.83 -4.43 -35.24
N GLY A 583 -26.49 -4.36 -35.15
CA GLY A 583 -25.63 -4.87 -36.23
C GLY A 583 -25.65 -6.39 -36.15
N ALA A 584 -25.45 -7.09 -37.27
CA ALA A 584 -25.29 -8.54 -37.21
C ALA A 584 -24.18 -8.85 -36.18
N PRO A 585 -24.50 -9.56 -35.08
CA PRO A 585 -23.52 -9.81 -34.03
C PRO A 585 -22.33 -10.54 -34.65
N PRO A 586 -21.09 -10.29 -34.18
CA PRO A 586 -19.95 -11.08 -34.62
C PRO A 586 -20.28 -12.56 -34.44
N THR A 587 -20.12 -13.32 -35.51
CA THR A 587 -20.36 -14.75 -35.50
C THR A 587 -19.35 -15.42 -34.55
N ALA A 588 -19.59 -16.67 -34.17
CA ALA A 588 -18.60 -17.46 -33.43
C ALA A 588 -17.23 -17.49 -34.15
N ALA A 589 -17.24 -17.48 -35.49
CA ALA A 589 -16.04 -17.41 -36.31
C ALA A 589 -15.33 -16.05 -36.19
N ASP A 590 -16.09 -14.94 -36.16
CA ASP A 590 -15.53 -13.60 -35.97
C ASP A 590 -14.89 -13.46 -34.58
N TRP A 591 -15.53 -13.98 -33.53
CA TRP A 591 -14.96 -14.00 -32.18
C TRP A 591 -13.71 -14.87 -32.08
N ALA A 592 -13.72 -16.07 -32.67
CA ALA A 592 -12.54 -16.92 -32.73
C ALA A 592 -11.39 -16.28 -33.53
N ALA A 593 -11.70 -15.36 -34.46
CA ALA A 593 -10.72 -14.67 -35.28
C ALA A 593 -10.11 -13.44 -34.58
N ASP A 594 -10.77 -12.86 -33.58
CA ASP A 594 -10.34 -11.66 -32.86
C ASP A 594 -8.96 -11.85 -32.17
N PRO A 595 -8.02 -10.90 -32.29
CA PRO A 595 -6.66 -11.05 -31.74
C PRO A 595 -6.63 -11.17 -30.22
N GLY A 596 -7.51 -10.46 -29.50
CA GLY A 596 -7.64 -10.54 -28.05
C GLY A 596 -8.16 -11.90 -27.61
N ILE A 597 -9.17 -12.43 -28.30
CA ILE A 597 -9.74 -13.75 -28.01
C ILE A 597 -8.76 -14.88 -28.35
N LYS A 598 -8.02 -14.76 -29.46
CA LYS A 598 -6.92 -15.67 -29.79
C LYS A 598 -5.83 -15.66 -28.72
N GLN A 599 -5.45 -14.49 -28.23
CA GLN A 599 -4.45 -14.39 -27.17
C GLN A 599 -4.95 -15.03 -25.88
N ALA A 600 -6.18 -14.70 -25.44
CA ALA A 600 -6.81 -15.33 -24.28
C ALA A 600 -6.91 -16.86 -24.42
N SER A 601 -7.22 -17.37 -25.61
CA SER A 601 -7.28 -18.81 -25.87
C SER A 601 -5.92 -19.49 -25.73
N LYS A 602 -4.84 -18.84 -26.17
CA LYS A 602 -3.46 -19.33 -26.00
C LYS A 602 -3.06 -19.33 -24.52
N ASP A 603 -3.31 -18.22 -23.83
CA ASP A 603 -2.98 -18.08 -22.41
C ASP A 603 -3.78 -19.08 -21.55
N HIS A 604 -5.06 -19.31 -21.86
CA HIS A 604 -5.85 -20.38 -21.24
C HIS A 604 -5.20 -21.75 -21.40
N ALA A 605 -4.72 -22.10 -22.60
CA ALA A 605 -4.06 -23.39 -22.82
C ALA A 605 -2.76 -23.52 -22.02
N VAL A 606 -1.98 -22.45 -21.92
CA VAL A 606 -0.78 -22.39 -21.08
C VAL A 606 -1.14 -22.60 -19.60
N PHE A 607 -2.10 -21.85 -19.06
CA PHE A 607 -2.52 -21.99 -17.66
C PHE A 607 -3.16 -23.35 -17.35
N THR A 608 -3.84 -23.94 -18.32
CA THR A 608 -4.37 -25.31 -18.18
C THR A 608 -3.25 -26.35 -18.06
N ARG A 609 -2.15 -26.16 -18.81
CA ARG A 609 -0.98 -27.05 -18.80
C ARG A 609 -0.10 -26.83 -17.56
N ASP A 610 0.18 -25.57 -17.24
CA ASP A 610 1.24 -25.17 -16.30
C ASP A 610 0.70 -24.83 -14.90
N GLY A 611 -0.63 -24.73 -14.76
CA GLY A 611 -1.31 -24.29 -13.56
C GLY A 611 -1.80 -22.84 -13.65
N TRP A 612 -2.85 -22.54 -12.88
CA TRP A 612 -3.47 -21.22 -12.83
C TRP A 612 -2.88 -20.41 -11.68
N ASP A 613 -2.19 -19.32 -12.01
CA ASP A 613 -1.72 -18.30 -11.06
C ASP A 613 -2.49 -17.00 -11.26
N ASP A 614 -3.17 -16.51 -10.23
CA ASP A 614 -4.12 -15.39 -10.35
C ASP A 614 -3.44 -14.07 -10.73
N ASP A 615 -2.18 -13.85 -10.34
CA ASP A 615 -1.41 -12.66 -10.72
C ASP A 615 -1.05 -12.70 -12.21
N GLN A 616 -0.62 -13.86 -12.72
CA GLN A 616 -0.36 -14.08 -14.14
C GLN A 616 -1.64 -13.99 -14.99
N VAL A 617 -2.75 -14.53 -14.49
CA VAL A 617 -4.08 -14.43 -15.14
C VAL A 617 -4.50 -12.98 -15.26
N ASN A 618 -4.33 -12.16 -14.22
CA ASN A 618 -4.69 -10.73 -14.28
C ASN A 618 -3.87 -9.95 -15.32
N VAL A 619 -2.58 -10.26 -15.46
CA VAL A 619 -1.73 -9.68 -16.51
C VAL A 619 -2.22 -10.14 -17.90
N ALA A 620 -2.46 -11.43 -18.09
CA ALA A 620 -2.93 -11.99 -19.34
C ALA A 620 -4.30 -11.43 -19.77
N VAL A 621 -5.23 -11.26 -18.84
CA VAL A 621 -6.53 -10.58 -19.08
C VAL A 621 -6.28 -9.18 -19.60
N THR A 622 -5.43 -8.39 -18.94
CA THR A 622 -5.15 -7.00 -19.33
C THR A 622 -4.58 -6.93 -20.74
N ASP A 623 -3.64 -7.81 -21.08
CA ASP A 623 -3.00 -7.83 -22.39
C ASP A 623 -3.95 -8.29 -23.49
N ALA A 624 -4.68 -9.38 -23.27
CA ALA A 624 -5.69 -9.85 -24.21
C ALA A 624 -6.81 -8.81 -24.44
N GLN A 625 -7.25 -8.10 -23.40
CA GLN A 625 -8.24 -7.01 -23.51
C GLN A 625 -7.74 -5.79 -24.29
N ARG A 626 -6.42 -5.56 -24.36
CA ARG A 626 -5.81 -4.51 -25.21
C ARG A 626 -5.79 -4.91 -26.69
N LEU A 627 -5.77 -6.20 -26.97
CA LEU A 627 -5.69 -6.77 -28.32
C LEU A 627 -7.07 -7.00 -28.98
N VAL A 628 -8.17 -6.89 -28.22
CA VAL A 628 -9.53 -6.93 -28.79
C VAL A 628 -9.65 -5.92 -29.93
N ALA A 629 -9.92 -6.41 -31.14
CA ALA A 629 -9.84 -5.61 -32.38
C ALA A 629 -10.90 -4.52 -32.45
N TYR A 630 -12.05 -4.76 -31.80
CA TYR A 630 -13.11 -3.78 -31.65
C TYR A 630 -12.65 -2.63 -30.74
N ARG A 631 -12.48 -1.43 -31.32
CA ARG A 631 -11.87 -0.28 -30.62
C ARG A 631 -12.87 0.54 -29.79
N THR A 632 -14.15 0.47 -30.12
CA THR A 632 -15.23 1.22 -29.45
C THR A 632 -16.51 0.39 -29.46
N GLY A 633 -17.45 0.74 -28.58
CA GLY A 633 -18.79 0.18 -28.59
C GLY A 633 -18.95 -1.17 -27.87
N PRO A 634 -20.15 -1.75 -27.97
CA PRO A 634 -20.55 -2.99 -27.30
C PRO A 634 -19.72 -4.21 -27.69
N GLU A 635 -19.22 -4.30 -28.92
CA GLU A 635 -18.37 -5.38 -29.39
C GLU A 635 -17.03 -5.41 -28.65
N ARG A 636 -16.48 -4.24 -28.30
CA ARG A 636 -15.29 -4.17 -27.44
C ARG A 636 -15.58 -4.69 -26.04
N GLN A 637 -16.75 -4.36 -25.49
CA GLN A 637 -17.14 -4.80 -24.15
C GLN A 637 -17.42 -6.31 -24.14
N ALA A 638 -18.12 -6.83 -25.15
CA ALA A 638 -18.35 -8.26 -25.34
C ALA A 638 -17.03 -9.01 -25.52
N GLY A 639 -16.10 -8.49 -26.33
CA GLY A 639 -14.76 -9.07 -26.48
C GLY A 639 -13.97 -9.08 -25.16
N ARG A 640 -14.04 -8.01 -24.37
CA ARG A 640 -13.39 -7.96 -23.05
C ARG A 640 -14.00 -8.92 -22.03
N ALA A 641 -15.33 -9.02 -22.01
CA ALA A 641 -16.06 -9.98 -21.18
C ALA A 641 -15.75 -11.42 -21.60
N LEU A 642 -15.59 -11.67 -22.91
CA LEU A 642 -15.19 -12.96 -23.44
C LEU A 642 -13.75 -13.31 -23.05
N VAL A 643 -12.82 -12.34 -23.05
CA VAL A 643 -11.46 -12.53 -22.50
C VAL A 643 -11.52 -12.92 -21.01
N GLU A 644 -12.36 -12.26 -20.22
CA GLU A 644 -12.54 -12.58 -18.80
C GLU A 644 -13.18 -13.95 -18.60
N ALA A 645 -14.20 -14.32 -19.37
CA ALA A 645 -14.81 -15.64 -19.31
C ALA A 645 -13.78 -16.75 -19.62
N ILE A 646 -12.91 -16.51 -20.61
CA ILE A 646 -11.83 -17.43 -20.94
C ILE A 646 -10.82 -17.51 -19.79
N LEU A 647 -10.21 -16.40 -19.41
CA LEU A 647 -9.04 -16.43 -18.52
C LEU A 647 -9.38 -16.39 -17.03
N ARG A 648 -10.37 -15.61 -16.62
CA ARG A 648 -10.74 -15.45 -15.22
C ARG A 648 -11.73 -16.52 -14.77
N ASP A 649 -12.75 -16.78 -15.58
CA ASP A 649 -13.76 -17.82 -15.26
C ASP A 649 -13.30 -19.21 -15.68
N ARG A 650 -12.12 -19.32 -16.34
CA ARG A 650 -11.50 -20.58 -16.79
C ARG A 650 -12.41 -21.37 -17.72
N THR A 651 -13.22 -20.66 -18.49
CA THR A 651 -14.16 -21.27 -19.43
C THR A 651 -13.42 -21.63 -20.70
N ALA A 652 -13.59 -22.86 -21.18
CA ALA A 652 -13.01 -23.30 -22.45
C ALA A 652 -13.37 -22.32 -23.57
N PRO A 653 -12.40 -21.85 -24.40
CA PRO A 653 -12.66 -20.78 -25.36
C PRO A 653 -13.84 -21.01 -26.30
N ALA A 654 -14.01 -22.24 -26.79
CA ALA A 654 -15.14 -22.59 -27.65
C ALA A 654 -16.49 -22.44 -26.94
N GLN A 655 -16.56 -22.80 -25.66
CA GLN A 655 -17.77 -22.66 -24.84
C GLN A 655 -18.06 -21.19 -24.56
N ALA A 656 -17.05 -20.41 -24.16
CA ALA A 656 -17.21 -18.98 -23.90
C ALA A 656 -17.70 -18.22 -25.15
N ILE A 657 -17.16 -18.56 -26.32
CA ILE A 657 -17.58 -18.01 -27.63
C ILE A 657 -19.01 -18.42 -27.95
N ALA A 658 -19.37 -19.69 -27.77
CA ALA A 658 -20.71 -20.19 -28.02
C ALA A 658 -21.76 -19.53 -27.13
N ASP A 659 -21.48 -19.39 -25.83
CA ASP A 659 -22.36 -18.73 -24.85
C ASP A 659 -22.56 -17.25 -25.18
N THR A 660 -21.50 -16.57 -25.64
CA THR A 660 -21.56 -15.17 -26.05
C THR A 660 -22.35 -15.00 -27.34
N ALA A 661 -22.14 -15.87 -28.33
CA ALA A 661 -22.83 -15.82 -29.62
C ALA A 661 -24.32 -16.17 -29.48
N ALA A 662 -24.69 -17.10 -28.59
CA ALA A 662 -26.08 -17.48 -28.33
C ALA A 662 -26.85 -16.41 -27.56
N GLY A 663 -26.19 -15.68 -26.65
CA GLY A 663 -26.84 -14.67 -25.80
C GLY A 663 -27.14 -13.33 -26.47
N LEU A 664 -26.52 -13.01 -27.62
CA LEU A 664 -26.71 -11.74 -28.33
C LEU A 664 -28.01 -11.66 -29.16
N LEU A 665 -28.79 -12.74 -29.27
CA LEU A 665 -29.91 -12.83 -30.23
C LEU A 665 -31.29 -13.19 -29.66
N ALA A 666 -31.49 -13.30 -28.34
CA ALA A 666 -32.75 -13.79 -27.78
C ALA A 666 -33.48 -12.73 -26.93
N ALA A 667 -34.54 -12.14 -27.50
CA ALA A 667 -35.55 -11.27 -26.88
C ALA A 667 -35.05 -10.01 -26.14
N ALA A 668 -35.79 -8.91 -26.26
CA ALA A 668 -35.50 -7.71 -25.47
C ALA A 668 -35.54 -8.05 -23.97
N PRO A 669 -34.53 -7.66 -23.16
CA PRO A 669 -34.53 -7.94 -21.73
C PRO A 669 -35.80 -7.40 -21.07
N GLN A 670 -36.45 -8.24 -20.26
CA GLN A 670 -37.62 -7.83 -19.49
C GLN A 670 -37.15 -7.05 -18.26
N TRP A 671 -36.83 -5.77 -18.44
CA TRP A 671 -36.23 -4.91 -17.42
C TRP A 671 -36.96 -4.92 -16.09
N ASN A 672 -38.29 -4.94 -16.12
CA ASN A 672 -39.11 -4.99 -14.90
C ASN A 672 -38.91 -6.29 -14.13
N LEU A 673 -38.73 -7.43 -14.82
CA LEU A 673 -38.45 -8.71 -14.15
C LEU A 673 -37.03 -8.74 -13.58
N LEU A 674 -36.04 -8.27 -14.36
CA LEU A 674 -34.65 -8.17 -13.88
C LEU A 674 -34.53 -7.27 -12.65
N ALA A 675 -35.23 -6.14 -12.66
CA ALA A 675 -35.27 -5.19 -11.54
C ALA A 675 -35.99 -5.73 -10.30
N ALA A 676 -37.06 -6.51 -10.49
CA ALA A 676 -37.84 -7.09 -9.41
C ALA A 676 -37.12 -8.27 -8.71
N HIS A 677 -36.15 -8.88 -9.39
CA HIS A 677 -35.40 -10.02 -8.86
C HIS A 677 -34.60 -9.67 -7.59
N ASP A 678 -34.49 -10.64 -6.68
CA ASP A 678 -33.84 -10.47 -5.37
C ASP A 678 -32.39 -10.00 -5.46
N ALA A 679 -31.63 -10.50 -6.44
CA ALA A 679 -30.27 -10.04 -6.72
C ALA A 679 -30.19 -8.53 -7.01
N ALA A 680 -31.08 -8.00 -7.85
CA ALA A 680 -31.09 -6.58 -8.21
C ALA A 680 -31.51 -5.70 -7.02
N ARG A 681 -32.54 -6.11 -6.28
CA ARG A 681 -32.98 -5.43 -5.05
C ARG A 681 -31.89 -5.46 -3.97
N TRP A 682 -31.19 -6.58 -3.83
CA TRP A 682 -30.08 -6.73 -2.92
C TRP A 682 -28.92 -5.81 -3.29
N CYS A 683 -28.49 -5.80 -4.57
CA CYS A 683 -27.45 -4.89 -5.06
C CYS A 683 -27.80 -3.43 -4.79
N ASP A 684 -29.05 -3.02 -4.98
CA ASP A 684 -29.47 -1.65 -4.67
C ASP A 684 -29.46 -1.36 -3.16
N TYR A 685 -29.87 -2.33 -2.34
CA TYR A 685 -30.00 -2.19 -0.89
C TYR A 685 -28.65 -2.07 -0.15
N ILE A 686 -27.60 -2.75 -0.64
CA ILE A 686 -26.28 -2.76 0.00
C ILE A 686 -25.39 -1.55 -0.37
N ARG A 687 -25.87 -0.70 -1.28
CA ARG A 687 -25.18 0.54 -1.69
C ARG A 687 -25.31 1.62 -0.63
N LEU A 688 -24.39 2.57 -0.71
CA LEU A 688 -24.42 3.76 0.09
C LEU A 688 -25.38 4.79 -0.52
N ARG A 689 -26.39 5.25 0.23
CA ARG A 689 -27.33 6.29 -0.21
C ARG A 689 -26.94 7.64 0.39
N GLY A 690 -25.83 8.19 -0.10
CA GLY A 690 -25.20 9.38 0.49
C GLY A 690 -24.35 9.04 1.72
N SER A 691 -23.63 10.00 2.29
CA SER A 691 -22.56 9.70 3.25
C SER A 691 -23.00 9.14 4.61
N ALA A 692 -24.30 9.21 4.93
CA ALA A 692 -24.87 8.82 6.22
C ALA A 692 -25.86 7.65 6.14
N ASP A 693 -26.47 7.34 4.99
CA ASP A 693 -27.45 6.25 4.89
C ASP A 693 -26.79 5.01 4.28
N GLY A 694 -26.25 4.17 5.16
CA GLY A 694 -25.61 2.92 4.81
C GLY A 694 -26.29 1.72 5.43
N LEU A 695 -25.95 0.54 4.90
CA LEU A 695 -26.46 -0.73 5.42
C LEU A 695 -26.22 -0.89 6.93
N TRP A 696 -25.15 -0.31 7.47
CA TRP A 696 -24.79 -0.45 8.87
C TRP A 696 -25.87 0.03 9.85
N GLU A 697 -26.71 1.01 9.46
CA GLU A 697 -27.76 1.61 10.29
C GLU A 697 -29.10 0.86 10.27
N LYS A 698 -29.23 -0.23 9.50
CA LYS A 698 -30.51 -0.93 9.31
C LYS A 698 -30.90 -1.87 10.46
N GLY A 699 -30.09 -1.93 11.53
CA GLY A 699 -30.27 -2.81 12.68
C GLY A 699 -30.20 -4.31 12.35
N ALA A 700 -30.34 -5.16 13.37
CA ALA A 700 -30.15 -6.61 13.22
C ALA A 700 -31.02 -7.25 12.13
N GLY A 701 -32.30 -6.87 12.06
CA GLY A 701 -33.25 -7.40 11.08
C GLY A 701 -32.86 -7.05 9.65
N GLY A 702 -32.55 -5.77 9.39
CA GLY A 702 -32.14 -5.31 8.07
C GLY A 702 -30.80 -5.88 7.61
N ILE A 703 -29.87 -6.10 8.54
CA ILE A 703 -28.57 -6.72 8.28
C ILE A 703 -28.69 -8.21 7.98
N THR A 704 -29.50 -8.93 8.76
CA THR A 704 -29.71 -10.37 8.55
C THR A 704 -30.35 -10.65 7.19
N ALA A 705 -31.32 -9.82 6.77
CA ALA A 705 -31.93 -9.93 5.44
C ALA A 705 -30.94 -9.68 4.29
N ALA A 706 -29.91 -8.85 4.51
CA ALA A 706 -28.85 -8.59 3.53
C ALA A 706 -27.75 -9.65 3.52
N ALA A 707 -27.69 -10.55 4.49
CA ALA A 707 -26.61 -11.53 4.57
C ALA A 707 -26.67 -12.55 3.43
N VAL A 708 -25.50 -12.89 2.91
CA VAL A 708 -25.31 -13.88 1.83
C VAL A 708 -24.14 -14.77 2.23
N GLY A 709 -24.36 -16.07 2.33
CA GLY A 709 -23.34 -17.02 2.80
C GLY A 709 -22.78 -16.70 4.19
N GLY A 710 -23.60 -16.14 5.08
CA GLY A 710 -23.17 -15.72 6.43
C GLY A 710 -22.31 -14.44 6.46
N ARG A 711 -22.21 -13.70 5.36
CA ARG A 711 -21.43 -12.46 5.24
C ARG A 711 -22.29 -11.29 4.81
N ILE A 712 -21.94 -10.11 5.27
CA ILE A 712 -22.55 -8.84 4.88
C ILE A 712 -21.63 -8.19 3.86
N TYR A 713 -22.18 -7.81 2.72
CA TYR A 713 -21.50 -7.04 1.68
C TYR A 713 -22.13 -5.66 1.64
N HIS A 714 -21.32 -4.61 1.54
CA HIS A 714 -21.83 -3.25 1.39
C HIS A 714 -20.77 -2.27 0.89
N GLN A 715 -21.26 -1.11 0.47
CA GLN A 715 -20.42 0.01 0.11
C GLN A 715 -20.13 0.87 1.36
N ALA A 716 -18.87 0.89 1.81
CA ALA A 716 -18.42 1.64 2.99
C ALA A 716 -18.33 3.15 2.73
N TYR A 717 -17.80 3.49 1.55
CA TYR A 717 -17.65 4.85 1.02
C TYR A 717 -17.86 4.80 -0.50
N GLY A 718 -17.99 5.96 -1.17
CA GLY A 718 -18.18 6.02 -2.62
C GLY A 718 -17.13 5.19 -3.38
N GLY A 719 -17.56 4.10 -4.02
CA GLY A 719 -16.71 3.16 -4.76
C GLY A 719 -15.89 2.18 -3.92
N VAL A 720 -15.96 2.23 -2.59
CA VAL A 720 -15.24 1.33 -1.67
C VAL A 720 -16.19 0.25 -1.18
N TRP A 721 -15.91 -0.99 -1.56
CA TRP A 721 -16.71 -2.16 -1.20
C TRP A 721 -15.97 -3.00 -0.18
N VAL A 722 -16.71 -3.43 0.84
CA VAL A 722 -16.17 -4.27 1.90
C VAL A 722 -17.19 -5.31 2.30
N SER A 723 -16.72 -6.29 3.05
CA SER A 723 -17.59 -7.32 3.61
C SER A 723 -17.07 -7.86 4.93
N TYR A 724 -17.97 -8.31 5.80
CA TYR A 724 -17.64 -8.86 7.13
C TYR A 724 -18.55 -10.03 7.49
N LEU A 725 -18.20 -10.80 8.53
CA LEU A 725 -19.00 -11.92 9.01
C LEU A 725 -20.24 -11.41 9.74
N LEU A 726 -21.42 -11.95 9.42
CA LEU A 726 -22.67 -11.60 10.14
C LEU A 726 -22.55 -11.83 11.65
N SER A 727 -21.86 -12.90 12.06
CA SER A 727 -21.66 -13.24 13.47
C SER A 727 -20.92 -12.15 14.26
N ALA A 728 -20.15 -11.28 13.60
CA ALA A 728 -19.44 -10.18 14.24
C ALA A 728 -20.40 -9.15 14.88
N ARG A 729 -21.64 -9.04 14.37
CA ARG A 729 -22.69 -8.15 14.92
C ARG A 729 -23.05 -8.46 16.37
N SER A 730 -22.92 -9.72 16.79
CA SER A 730 -23.31 -10.18 18.13
C SER A 730 -22.51 -9.57 19.29
N LYS A 731 -21.44 -8.83 18.98
CA LYS A 731 -20.55 -8.18 19.95
C LYS A 731 -20.18 -6.74 19.56
N GLY A 732 -21.01 -6.09 18.74
CA GLY A 732 -20.77 -4.70 18.37
C GLY A 732 -20.88 -3.75 19.57
N VAL A 733 -20.12 -2.64 19.54
CA VAL A 733 -20.26 -1.52 20.49
C VAL A 733 -21.13 -0.39 19.91
N SER A 734 -21.24 -0.29 18.59
CA SER A 734 -22.20 0.54 17.87
C SER A 734 -22.52 -0.06 16.50
N GLN A 735 -23.58 0.42 15.86
CA GLN A 735 -23.83 0.09 14.45
C GLN A 735 -22.79 0.73 13.51
N TYR A 736 -22.32 1.94 13.82
CA TYR A 736 -21.36 2.68 13.00
C TYR A 736 -20.00 1.96 12.90
N GLN A 737 -19.63 1.17 13.91
CA GLN A 737 -18.47 0.26 13.90
C GLN A 737 -18.42 -0.63 12.65
N PHE A 738 -19.57 -0.98 12.08
CA PHE A 738 -19.68 -1.86 10.90
C PHE A 738 -19.72 -1.08 9.58
N ARG A 739 -19.40 0.22 9.58
CA ARG A 739 -19.29 1.01 8.35
C ARG A 739 -18.07 0.61 7.52
N ALA A 740 -16.91 0.44 8.15
CA ALA A 740 -15.65 0.09 7.50
C ALA A 740 -14.67 -0.51 8.52
N PRO A 741 -13.58 -1.18 8.08
CA PRO A 741 -12.59 -1.74 8.99
C PRO A 741 -11.96 -0.70 9.94
N GLY A 742 -11.60 0.50 9.45
CA GLY A 742 -11.05 1.55 10.31
C GLY A 742 -12.07 2.05 11.34
N GLU A 743 -13.33 2.20 10.93
CA GLU A 743 -14.44 2.59 11.82
C GLU A 743 -14.68 1.53 12.91
N TRP A 744 -14.43 0.26 12.60
CA TRP A 744 -14.50 -0.81 13.58
C TRP A 744 -13.53 -0.58 14.73
N PHE A 745 -12.26 -0.37 14.42
CA PHE A 745 -11.23 -0.16 15.43
C PHE A 745 -11.49 1.12 16.22
N SER A 746 -11.81 2.22 15.56
CA SER A 746 -11.99 3.53 16.18
C SER A 746 -13.16 3.59 17.15
N GLU A 747 -14.29 2.94 16.83
CA GLU A 747 -15.43 2.84 17.74
C GLU A 747 -15.12 1.99 18.98
N VAL A 748 -14.46 0.84 18.79
CA VAL A 748 -14.03 -0.04 19.88
C VAL A 748 -13.01 0.66 20.78
N TYR A 749 -12.03 1.34 20.17
CA TYR A 749 -11.00 2.12 20.87
C TYR A 749 -11.64 3.22 21.73
N ALA A 750 -12.55 4.01 21.17
CA ALA A 750 -13.24 5.05 21.91
C ALA A 750 -14.06 4.46 23.07
N ALA A 751 -14.81 3.37 22.84
CA ALA A 751 -15.59 2.71 23.90
C ALA A 751 -14.71 2.19 25.05
N TYR A 752 -13.56 1.62 24.70
CA TYR A 752 -12.58 1.09 25.65
C TYR A 752 -11.96 2.22 26.49
N GLN A 753 -11.40 3.24 25.85
CA GLN A 753 -10.76 4.38 26.54
C GLN A 753 -11.73 5.18 27.42
N MET A 754 -13.02 5.17 27.09
CA MET A 754 -14.07 5.82 27.89
C MET A 754 -14.58 4.97 29.07
N GLY A 755 -14.06 3.75 29.25
CA GLY A 755 -14.48 2.80 30.29
C GLY A 755 -15.95 2.39 30.18
N LEU A 756 -16.47 2.35 28.95
CA LEU A 756 -17.85 1.98 28.65
C LEU A 756 -18.02 0.49 28.42
N MET A 757 -16.97 -0.16 27.95
CA MET A 757 -16.96 -1.58 27.63
C MET A 757 -16.93 -2.43 28.92
N PRO A 758 -17.78 -3.46 29.03
CA PRO A 758 -17.66 -4.46 30.09
C PRO A 758 -16.32 -5.20 30.02
N GLU A 759 -15.76 -5.61 31.17
CA GLU A 759 -14.47 -6.34 31.22
C GLU A 759 -14.53 -7.71 30.52
N ASN A 760 -15.71 -8.35 30.52
CA ASN A 760 -15.97 -9.60 29.81
C ASN A 760 -16.26 -9.41 28.31
N HIS A 761 -16.21 -8.18 27.79
CA HIS A 761 -16.39 -7.95 26.36
C HIS A 761 -15.19 -8.52 25.57
N PRO A 762 -15.42 -9.33 24.52
CA PRO A 762 -14.31 -9.92 23.76
C PRO A 762 -13.37 -8.88 23.17
N ASP A 763 -13.90 -7.72 22.75
CA ASP A 763 -13.04 -6.65 22.23
C ASP A 763 -12.32 -5.88 23.35
N ALA A 764 -12.80 -5.87 24.60
CA ALA A 764 -12.06 -5.27 25.71
C ALA A 764 -10.80 -6.10 25.99
N GLN A 765 -10.92 -7.43 25.97
CA GLN A 765 -9.79 -8.33 26.09
C GLN A 765 -8.82 -8.16 24.92
N ALA A 766 -9.35 -8.05 23.70
CA ALA A 766 -8.53 -7.84 22.51
C ALA A 766 -7.86 -6.46 22.45
N MET A 767 -8.37 -5.48 23.20
CA MET A 767 -7.78 -4.16 23.39
C MET A 767 -6.93 -4.07 24.67
N SER A 768 -6.80 -5.13 25.48
CA SER A 768 -6.05 -5.05 26.75
C SER A 768 -4.57 -4.67 26.59
N TRP A 769 -3.97 -4.96 25.43
CA TRP A 769 -2.60 -4.55 25.09
C TRP A 769 -2.44 -3.03 24.94
N ILE A 770 -3.54 -2.28 24.83
CA ILE A 770 -3.54 -0.82 24.76
C ILE A 770 -3.11 -0.21 26.10
N ASN A 771 -3.31 -0.88 27.24
CA ASN A 771 -3.11 -0.26 28.56
C ASN A 771 -1.72 -0.49 29.15
#